data_AF-A0A7C7RYG7-F1
#
_entry.id   AF-A0A7C7RYG7-F1
#
_cell.length_a   1.000
_cell.length_b   1.000
_cell.length_c   1.000
_cell.angle_alpha   90.00
_cell.angle_beta   90.00
_cell.angle_gamma   90.00
#
_symmetry.space_group_name_H-M   'P 1'
#
loop_
_entity.id
_entity.type
_entity.pdbx_description
1 polymer ?
#
loop_
_entity_poly.entity_id
_entity_poly.type
_entity_poly.pdbx_seq_one_letter_code
_entity_poly.pdbx_strand_id
1 'polypeptide(L)'
;MMKRMNIKNKTLKNFIVGGSGYALGAVAGLLFVIFASRVGLARWIVRWVSIDQPFLKMLWFFLVISALLAVSGALIGGLGGYAMQRILRMKSHWQPIVGSTVAYALTGPLITILILLFIIFGLYNNYSINQLHRYRYAFISGALAVYGLIFGALTGLLQGLMTVRLRHSWRLMLATALGFALGSAQLGLLVHWMNPTETSGPDTTVKGVVLAIGLIVLFFLSGGFLGIVHGKLRQRAEAKTPENPAGNILPIKQQTYLAGGVGLVIVLSVLGFLSTISSFRTINPAALEPYLQVEAVGVHWSEPIIYEGTVTQPMVETRHTITVNDVEHHAWCGDDGMVYYQAGNAAEEQILAPACSDLPALALDSQGQAHLIWYAQEIVDTTGNTRPVQALVESIRTQERWSDPAIVALTQGHTTPLLTQTSTGDLRLIWTDESGAAYTATQGVYQCDLDMLNPLERAGLNAVFATGLRDENSPPHFCYNQFMRLEFTPNPDPSFSDNPPTPNGAFDQIAALVNTAQYEVLFTTMKYEPDVFPPSPGTTLAAAVANLYRKVKAHPENYPRGMTVRILLGNYPELDTFIYGNQIINVISNLRDEGVETMLDPEIGWRVEVANFADTYPYSHTKFVVVDGKTAVSVGFNYGYMHLPKDHPSGKGHDVLDMGIQVRGPVVQDMIAAFDDMWDGADQIQCDDFYPDTKRDWTQTCRDLSAMAGHVPEVLRTYIPPEANSRFFSLYRSEKYLEGDTFIAATLGNAQESIDMIHVNFSLEMYCMLDLVLP
;
A
#
# COMPACT_ATOMS: atom_id res chain seq x y z
N MET A 1 15.92 -35.53 -47.92
CA MET A 1 17.21 -36.21 -48.16
C MET A 1 17.59 -36.99 -46.89
N MET A 2 17.10 -38.22 -46.72
CA MET A 2 17.58 -39.17 -45.68
C MET A 2 17.73 -40.52 -46.37
N LYS A 3 18.97 -40.90 -46.67
CA LYS A 3 19.32 -42.27 -47.08
C LYS A 3 18.78 -43.23 -46.01
N ARG A 4 18.09 -44.31 -46.41
CA ARG A 4 17.47 -45.29 -45.49
C ARG A 4 18.53 -45.84 -44.52
N MET A 5 18.65 -45.27 -43.31
CA MET A 5 19.33 -45.95 -42.21
C MET A 5 18.53 -47.21 -41.89
N ASN A 6 19.13 -48.38 -42.14
CA ASN A 6 18.51 -49.68 -41.90
C ASN A 6 18.60 -50.04 -40.41
N ILE A 7 17.89 -49.29 -39.56
CA ILE A 7 17.81 -49.58 -38.12
C ILE A 7 16.93 -50.82 -37.93
N LYS A 8 17.56 -51.96 -37.59
CA LYS A 8 16.86 -53.24 -37.37
C LYS A 8 15.88 -53.19 -36.19
N ASN A 9 16.15 -52.37 -35.16
CA ASN A 9 15.28 -52.23 -34.00
C ASN A 9 14.14 -51.22 -34.25
N LYS A 10 12.91 -51.73 -34.39
CA LYS A 10 11.70 -50.92 -34.61
C LYS A 10 11.44 -49.90 -33.49
N THR A 11 11.75 -50.23 -32.24
CA THR A 11 11.55 -49.34 -31.09
C THR A 11 12.48 -48.13 -31.16
N LEU A 12 13.77 -48.37 -31.42
CA LEU A 12 14.77 -47.32 -31.59
C LEU A 12 14.43 -46.43 -32.79
N LYS A 13 13.99 -47.03 -33.90
CA LYS A 13 13.54 -46.28 -35.07
C LYS A 13 12.38 -45.34 -34.73
N ASN A 14 11.37 -45.81 -34.01
CA ASN A 14 10.23 -44.98 -33.62
C ASN A 14 10.64 -43.88 -32.63
N PHE A 15 11.55 -44.17 -31.70
CA PHE A 15 12.13 -43.17 -30.81
C PHE A 15 12.83 -42.07 -31.60
N ILE A 16 13.72 -42.41 -32.53
CA ILE A 16 14.45 -41.42 -33.34
C ILE A 16 13.49 -40.60 -34.21
N VAL A 17 12.53 -41.25 -34.90
CA VAL A 17 11.56 -40.53 -35.74
C VAL A 17 10.72 -39.55 -34.92
N GLY A 18 10.25 -39.98 -33.75
CA GLY A 18 9.47 -39.13 -32.86
C GLY A 18 10.31 -37.98 -32.30
N GLY A 19 11.48 -38.28 -31.75
CA GLY A 19 12.39 -37.29 -31.19
C GLY A 19 12.82 -36.26 -32.22
N SER A 20 13.21 -36.67 -33.43
CA SER A 20 13.57 -35.73 -34.50
C SER A 20 12.39 -34.85 -34.93
N GLY A 21 11.16 -35.36 -34.95
CA GLY A 21 9.97 -34.57 -35.30
C GLY A 21 9.73 -33.42 -34.33
N TYR A 22 9.77 -33.70 -33.03
CA TYR A 22 9.59 -32.69 -31.98
C TYR A 22 10.80 -31.77 -31.85
N ALA A 23 12.02 -32.27 -32.05
CA ALA A 23 13.23 -31.44 -32.07
C ALA A 23 13.23 -30.44 -33.23
N LEU A 24 12.85 -30.85 -34.44
CA LEU A 24 12.66 -29.93 -35.58
C LEU A 24 11.54 -28.93 -35.30
N GLY A 25 10.47 -29.39 -34.66
CA GLY A 25 9.42 -28.56 -34.09
C GLY A 25 9.97 -27.45 -33.18
N ALA A 26 10.82 -27.82 -32.22
CA ALA A 26 11.43 -26.92 -31.27
C ALA A 26 12.36 -25.90 -31.93
N VAL A 27 13.14 -26.33 -32.93
CA VAL A 27 13.97 -25.42 -33.73
C VAL A 27 13.10 -24.41 -34.48
N ALA A 28 12.02 -24.86 -35.12
CA ALA A 28 11.10 -23.97 -35.84
C ALA A 28 10.41 -22.97 -34.89
N GLY A 29 9.93 -23.44 -33.73
CA GLY A 29 9.34 -22.61 -32.70
C GLY A 29 10.32 -21.58 -32.13
N LEU A 30 11.55 -21.98 -31.85
CA LEU A 30 12.60 -21.08 -31.36
C LEU A 30 12.95 -20.02 -32.40
N LEU A 31 13.13 -20.40 -33.67
CA LEU A 31 13.38 -19.46 -34.76
C LEU A 31 12.22 -18.47 -34.94
N PHE A 32 10.98 -18.93 -34.77
CA PHE A 32 9.81 -18.04 -34.78
C PHE A 32 9.86 -17.02 -33.65
N VAL A 33 10.15 -17.44 -32.41
CA VAL A 33 10.26 -16.52 -31.27
C VAL A 33 11.41 -15.53 -31.46
N ILE A 34 12.58 -15.99 -31.92
CA ILE A 34 13.73 -15.12 -32.24
C ILE A 34 13.37 -14.12 -33.36
N PHE A 35 12.67 -14.57 -34.39
CA PHE A 35 12.23 -13.69 -35.47
C PHE A 35 11.24 -12.64 -34.93
N ALA A 36 10.23 -13.06 -34.18
CA ALA A 36 9.22 -12.18 -33.59
C ALA A 36 9.84 -11.14 -32.63
N SER A 37 10.85 -11.53 -31.85
CA SER A 37 11.57 -10.60 -30.96
C SER A 37 12.45 -9.63 -31.74
N ARG A 38 13.16 -10.10 -32.79
CA ARG A 38 14.00 -9.27 -33.67
C ARG A 38 13.21 -8.22 -34.45
N VAL A 39 12.02 -8.56 -34.94
CA VAL A 39 11.12 -7.57 -35.59
C VAL A 39 10.43 -6.65 -34.59
N GLY A 40 10.65 -6.86 -33.28
CA GLY A 40 10.11 -6.00 -32.24
C GLY A 40 8.61 -6.16 -32.01
N LEU A 41 7.99 -7.30 -32.38
CA LEU A 41 6.55 -7.50 -32.27
C LEU A 41 6.05 -7.29 -30.83
N ALA A 42 6.77 -7.82 -29.83
CA ALA A 42 6.41 -7.63 -28.43
C ALA A 42 6.55 -6.17 -27.98
N ARG A 43 7.64 -5.50 -28.36
CA ARG A 43 7.83 -4.07 -28.08
C ARG A 43 6.77 -3.22 -28.75
N TRP A 44 6.34 -3.58 -29.97
CA TRP A 44 5.31 -2.88 -30.70
C TRP A 44 3.94 -2.99 -30.01
N ILE A 45 3.54 -4.19 -29.55
CA ILE A 45 2.27 -4.40 -28.83
C ILE A 45 2.30 -3.70 -27.46
N VAL A 46 3.38 -3.84 -26.69
CA VAL A 46 3.47 -3.25 -25.34
C VAL A 46 3.50 -1.73 -25.36
N ARG A 47 3.95 -1.09 -26.46
CA ARG A 47 3.88 0.36 -26.65
C ARG A 47 2.46 0.92 -26.71
N TRP A 48 1.45 0.08 -26.93
CA TRP A 48 0.05 0.53 -26.94
C TRP A 48 -0.51 0.73 -25.52
N VAL A 49 0.22 0.29 -24.50
CA VAL A 49 -0.12 0.50 -23.09
C VAL A 49 0.60 1.75 -22.61
N SER A 50 -0.12 2.64 -21.90
CA SER A 50 0.44 3.90 -21.40
C SER A 50 1.70 3.68 -20.55
N ILE A 51 2.64 4.64 -20.60
CA ILE A 51 3.86 4.64 -19.79
C ILE A 51 3.57 4.60 -18.30
N ASP A 52 2.48 5.21 -17.89
CA ASP A 52 2.08 5.37 -16.49
C ASP A 52 1.49 4.07 -15.90
N GLN A 53 1.50 2.97 -16.66
CA GLN A 53 0.92 1.69 -16.28
C GLN A 53 1.93 0.53 -16.32
N PRO A 54 2.99 0.55 -15.50
CA PRO A 54 4.08 -0.44 -15.56
C PRO A 54 3.59 -1.88 -15.33
N PHE A 55 2.65 -2.09 -14.41
CA PHE A 55 2.06 -3.42 -14.18
C PHE A 55 1.24 -3.91 -15.38
N LEU A 56 0.43 -3.04 -16.01
CA LEU A 56 -0.35 -3.43 -17.17
C LEU A 56 0.58 -3.72 -18.37
N LYS A 57 1.65 -2.93 -18.54
CA LYS A 57 2.71 -3.23 -19.51
C LYS A 57 3.34 -4.60 -19.28
N MET A 58 3.64 -4.92 -18.03
CA MET A 58 4.15 -6.24 -17.64
C MET A 58 3.14 -7.35 -17.95
N LEU A 59 1.86 -7.17 -17.62
CA LEU A 59 0.81 -8.15 -17.91
C LEU A 59 0.60 -8.36 -19.42
N TRP A 60 0.62 -7.28 -20.21
CA TRP A 60 0.61 -7.34 -21.68
C TRP A 60 1.85 -8.01 -22.23
N PHE A 61 3.02 -7.73 -21.68
CA PHE A 61 4.26 -8.40 -22.05
C PHE A 61 4.14 -9.91 -21.84
N PHE A 62 3.62 -10.35 -20.69
CA PHE A 62 3.35 -11.76 -20.44
C PHE A 62 2.28 -12.36 -21.35
N LEU A 63 1.23 -11.61 -21.68
CA LEU A 63 0.20 -12.04 -22.62
C LEU A 63 0.78 -12.23 -24.03
N VAL A 64 1.64 -11.31 -24.47
CA VAL A 64 2.33 -11.43 -25.76
C VAL A 64 3.30 -12.59 -25.77
N ILE A 65 4.11 -12.78 -24.72
CA ILE A 65 4.98 -13.95 -24.61
C ILE A 65 4.15 -15.23 -24.62
N SER A 66 3.03 -15.27 -23.90
CA SER A 66 2.11 -16.41 -23.89
C SER A 66 1.60 -16.72 -25.30
N ALA A 67 1.19 -15.70 -26.06
CA ALA A 67 0.76 -15.85 -27.45
C ALA A 67 1.89 -16.37 -28.36
N LEU A 68 3.11 -15.84 -28.22
CA LEU A 68 4.28 -16.30 -28.96
C LEU A 68 4.62 -17.76 -28.63
N LEU A 69 4.52 -18.15 -27.37
CA LEU A 69 4.70 -19.52 -26.90
C LEU A 69 3.59 -20.45 -27.39
N ALA A 70 2.35 -19.97 -27.51
CA ALA A 70 1.26 -20.74 -28.12
C ALA A 70 1.56 -21.07 -29.60
N VAL A 71 2.03 -20.09 -30.37
CA VAL A 71 2.40 -20.29 -31.79
C VAL A 71 3.63 -21.20 -31.90
N SER A 72 4.65 -21.00 -31.06
CA SER A 72 5.82 -21.88 -30.98
C SER A 72 5.40 -23.32 -30.64
N GLY A 73 4.53 -23.49 -29.65
CA GLY A 73 3.92 -24.76 -29.28
C GLY A 73 3.16 -25.39 -30.45
N ALA A 74 2.38 -24.61 -31.20
CA ALA A 74 1.66 -25.09 -32.38
C ALA A 74 2.62 -25.65 -33.45
N LEU A 75 3.76 -24.98 -33.69
CA LEU A 75 4.80 -25.45 -34.63
C LEU A 75 5.46 -26.75 -34.13
N ILE A 76 5.80 -26.81 -32.83
CA ILE A 76 6.34 -28.00 -32.18
C ILE A 76 5.38 -29.19 -32.34
N GLY A 77 4.12 -28.96 -31.98
CA GLY A 77 3.05 -29.94 -32.04
C GLY A 77 2.75 -30.39 -33.47
N GLY A 78 2.77 -29.49 -34.45
CA GLY A 78 2.48 -29.81 -35.85
C GLY A 78 3.55 -30.73 -36.48
N LEU A 79 4.83 -30.37 -36.31
CA LEU A 79 5.94 -31.19 -36.83
C LEU A 79 6.07 -32.52 -36.08
N GLY A 80 5.89 -32.51 -34.75
CA GLY A 80 5.84 -33.72 -33.94
C GLY A 80 4.66 -34.64 -34.31
N GLY A 81 3.47 -34.08 -34.51
CA GLY A 81 2.27 -34.80 -34.93
C GLY A 81 2.40 -35.41 -36.32
N TYR A 82 3.09 -34.73 -37.24
CA TYR A 82 3.43 -35.30 -38.55
C TYR A 82 4.38 -36.50 -38.44
N ALA A 83 5.38 -36.43 -37.54
CA ALA A 83 6.23 -37.59 -37.25
C ALA A 83 5.42 -38.76 -36.65
N MET A 84 4.47 -38.48 -35.75
CA MET A 84 3.58 -39.50 -35.20
C MET A 84 2.69 -40.13 -36.28
N GLN A 85 2.14 -39.34 -37.20
CA GLN A 85 1.36 -39.85 -38.35
C GLN A 85 2.20 -40.84 -39.19
N ARG A 86 3.48 -40.54 -39.42
CA ARG A 86 4.41 -41.45 -40.12
C ARG A 86 4.68 -42.74 -39.35
N ILE A 87 4.84 -42.67 -38.02
CA ILE A 87 5.01 -43.87 -37.17
C ILE A 87 3.75 -44.73 -37.25
N LEU A 88 2.57 -44.11 -37.24
CA LEU A 88 1.26 -44.78 -37.33
C LEU A 88 0.94 -45.32 -38.74
N ARG A 89 1.62 -44.87 -39.81
CA ARG A 89 1.39 -45.22 -41.22
C ARG A 89 -0.05 -45.03 -41.71
N MET A 90 -0.71 -43.99 -41.22
CA MET A 90 -2.09 -43.68 -41.61
C MET A 90 -2.11 -42.84 -42.89
N LYS A 91 -2.76 -43.34 -43.95
CA LYS A 91 -2.75 -42.72 -45.30
C LYS A 91 -3.46 -41.35 -45.41
N SER A 92 -4.31 -40.95 -44.46
CA SER A 92 -5.16 -39.75 -44.61
C SER A 92 -5.60 -39.05 -43.31
N HIS A 93 -5.11 -39.44 -42.14
CA HIS A 93 -5.63 -38.90 -40.87
C HIS A 93 -4.78 -37.72 -40.39
N TRP A 94 -5.34 -36.51 -40.50
CA TRP A 94 -4.78 -35.25 -39.97
C TRP A 94 -4.85 -35.13 -38.45
N GLN A 95 -5.64 -36.00 -37.79
CA GLN A 95 -5.90 -35.95 -36.35
C GLN A 95 -4.64 -35.95 -35.46
N PRO A 96 -3.59 -36.76 -35.71
CA PRO A 96 -2.36 -36.70 -34.92
C PRO A 96 -1.62 -35.37 -35.04
N ILE A 97 -1.71 -34.70 -36.20
CA ILE A 97 -1.12 -33.38 -36.44
C ILE A 97 -1.91 -32.35 -35.63
N VAL A 98 -3.22 -32.23 -35.91
CA VAL A 98 -4.09 -31.25 -35.25
C VAL A 98 -4.09 -31.42 -33.74
N GLY A 99 -4.22 -32.66 -33.25
CA GLY A 99 -4.26 -32.95 -31.82
C GLY A 99 -2.96 -32.61 -31.10
N SER A 100 -1.81 -32.85 -31.74
CA SER A 100 -0.51 -32.48 -31.19
C SER A 100 -0.28 -30.96 -31.25
N THR A 101 -0.67 -30.30 -32.35
CA THR A 101 -0.64 -28.83 -32.49
C THR A 101 -1.44 -28.16 -31.39
N VAL A 102 -2.70 -28.57 -31.17
CA VAL A 102 -3.56 -27.98 -30.13
C VAL A 102 -3.01 -28.25 -28.73
N ALA A 103 -2.54 -29.48 -28.45
CA ALA A 103 -1.99 -29.80 -27.13
C ALA A 103 -0.82 -28.89 -26.75
N TYR A 104 0.17 -28.73 -27.65
CA TYR A 104 1.33 -27.89 -27.38
C TYR A 104 1.02 -26.39 -27.44
N ALA A 105 0.07 -25.96 -28.26
CA ALA A 105 -0.37 -24.57 -28.32
C ALA A 105 -1.07 -24.13 -27.02
N LEU A 106 -1.84 -25.03 -26.39
CA LEU A 106 -2.51 -24.76 -25.12
C LEU A 106 -1.58 -24.86 -23.92
N THR A 107 -0.63 -25.80 -23.91
CA THR A 107 0.30 -25.93 -22.79
C THR A 107 1.44 -24.92 -22.82
N GLY A 108 1.84 -24.42 -23.99
CA GLY A 108 2.87 -23.38 -24.14
C GLY A 108 2.65 -22.14 -23.26
N PRO A 109 1.47 -21.49 -23.29
CA PRO A 109 1.11 -20.37 -22.41
C PRO A 109 1.13 -20.68 -20.91
N LEU A 110 0.83 -21.91 -20.51
CA LEU A 110 0.84 -22.28 -19.09
C LEU A 110 2.25 -22.21 -18.49
N ILE A 111 3.29 -22.36 -19.33
CA ILE A 111 4.69 -22.11 -18.97
C ILE A 111 4.86 -20.67 -18.48
N THR A 112 4.23 -19.72 -19.15
CA THR A 112 4.38 -18.29 -18.88
C THR A 112 3.76 -17.90 -17.55
N ILE A 113 2.58 -18.44 -17.23
CA ILE A 113 1.92 -18.26 -15.92
C ILE A 113 2.77 -18.83 -14.79
N LEU A 114 3.38 -19.99 -15.00
CA LEU A 114 4.24 -20.62 -13.99
C LEU A 114 5.57 -19.89 -13.82
N ILE A 115 6.18 -19.36 -14.89
CA ILE A 115 7.36 -18.49 -14.82
C ILE A 115 7.02 -17.20 -14.07
N LEU A 116 5.85 -16.59 -14.36
CA LEU A 116 5.30 -15.45 -13.62
C LEU A 116 5.23 -15.74 -12.12
N LEU A 117 4.63 -16.87 -11.74
CA LEU A 117 4.55 -17.30 -10.35
C LEU A 117 5.94 -17.48 -9.74
N PHE A 118 6.89 -18.09 -10.44
CA PHE A 118 8.27 -18.22 -9.96
C PHE A 118 9.00 -16.89 -9.80
N ILE A 119 8.79 -15.93 -10.69
CA ILE A 119 9.34 -14.58 -10.57
C ILE A 119 8.72 -13.89 -9.35
N ILE A 120 7.40 -13.98 -9.16
CA ILE A 120 6.69 -13.44 -8.00
C ILE A 120 7.21 -14.09 -6.71
N PHE A 121 7.28 -15.42 -6.65
CA PHE A 121 7.83 -16.16 -5.50
C PHE A 121 9.32 -15.88 -5.27
N GLY A 122 10.10 -15.66 -6.33
CA GLY A 122 11.53 -15.35 -6.24
C GLY A 122 11.80 -13.94 -5.75
N LEU A 123 11.02 -12.95 -6.24
CA LEU A 123 11.05 -11.57 -5.76
C LEU A 123 10.57 -11.48 -4.30
N TYR A 124 9.54 -12.25 -3.93
CA TYR A 124 9.03 -12.32 -2.56
C TYR A 124 10.02 -12.99 -1.60
N ASN A 125 10.61 -14.12 -2.00
CA ASN A 125 11.58 -14.85 -1.16
C ASN A 125 12.99 -14.24 -1.17
N ASN A 126 13.23 -13.15 -1.91
CA ASN A 126 14.45 -12.37 -1.80
C ASN A 126 14.60 -11.69 -0.42
N TYR A 127 13.59 -11.78 0.46
CA TYR A 127 13.72 -11.47 1.89
C TYR A 127 14.52 -12.50 2.70
N SER A 128 14.88 -13.67 2.13
CA SER A 128 15.56 -14.77 2.85
C SER A 128 16.84 -15.27 2.15
N ILE A 129 17.58 -14.38 1.48
CA ILE A 129 18.76 -14.71 0.64
C ILE A 129 19.84 -15.52 1.39
N ASN A 130 19.93 -15.39 2.72
CA ASN A 130 20.99 -16.02 3.50
C ASN A 130 20.93 -17.57 3.60
N GLN A 131 19.78 -18.21 3.34
CA GLN A 131 19.64 -19.69 3.38
C GLN A 131 19.74 -20.35 1.99
N LEU A 132 19.56 -19.58 0.91
CA LEU A 132 19.46 -20.12 -0.46
C LEU A 132 20.80 -20.58 -1.05
N HIS A 133 21.94 -20.05 -0.59
CA HIS A 133 23.24 -20.39 -1.16
C HIS A 133 23.64 -21.86 -1.04
N ARG A 134 23.16 -22.58 -0.02
CA ARG A 134 23.54 -23.98 0.23
C ARG A 134 22.66 -25.00 -0.52
N TYR A 135 21.44 -24.62 -0.93
CA TYR A 135 20.49 -25.51 -1.62
C TYR A 135 20.14 -25.09 -3.06
N ARG A 136 20.65 -23.94 -3.52
CA ARG A 136 20.33 -23.29 -4.80
C ARG A 136 20.27 -24.25 -6.01
N TYR A 137 21.25 -25.13 -6.17
CA TYR A 137 21.42 -25.87 -7.42
C TYR A 137 20.63 -27.19 -7.50
N ALA A 138 20.60 -27.94 -6.39
CA ALA A 138 19.72 -29.10 -6.26
C ALA A 138 18.24 -28.68 -6.33
N PHE A 139 17.93 -27.51 -5.77
CA PHE A 139 16.60 -26.92 -5.83
C PHE A 139 16.22 -26.50 -7.25
N ILE A 140 17.08 -25.79 -8.00
CA ILE A 140 16.76 -25.38 -9.39
C ILE A 140 16.59 -26.58 -10.32
N SER A 141 17.51 -27.56 -10.29
CA SER A 141 17.39 -28.76 -11.13
C SER A 141 16.18 -29.62 -10.73
N GLY A 142 15.95 -29.78 -9.42
CA GLY A 142 14.77 -30.47 -8.89
C GLY A 142 13.47 -29.78 -9.27
N ALA A 143 13.40 -28.45 -9.15
CA ALA A 143 12.24 -27.64 -9.52
C ALA A 143 11.98 -27.74 -11.02
N LEU A 144 13.01 -27.64 -11.87
CA LEU A 144 12.87 -27.82 -13.33
C LEU A 144 12.43 -29.24 -13.69
N ALA A 145 12.90 -30.27 -13.00
CA ALA A 145 12.46 -31.65 -13.22
C ALA A 145 10.98 -31.86 -12.85
N VAL A 146 10.55 -31.37 -11.69
CA VAL A 146 9.15 -31.40 -11.24
C VAL A 146 8.28 -30.60 -12.20
N TYR A 147 8.75 -29.44 -12.63
CA TYR A 147 8.09 -28.61 -13.63
C TYR A 147 7.93 -29.34 -14.97
N GLY A 148 9.01 -29.93 -15.47
CA GLY A 148 8.98 -30.76 -16.68
C GLY A 148 8.00 -31.92 -16.55
N LEU A 149 7.92 -32.54 -15.37
CA LEU A 149 6.96 -33.61 -15.10
C LEU A 149 5.51 -33.11 -15.20
N ILE A 150 5.17 -31.98 -14.56
CA ILE A 150 3.81 -31.39 -14.62
C ILE A 150 3.46 -30.98 -16.04
N PHE A 151 4.34 -30.22 -16.69
CA PHE A 151 4.17 -29.77 -18.07
C PHE A 151 4.00 -30.96 -19.03
N GLY A 152 4.84 -31.98 -18.87
CA GLY A 152 4.79 -33.19 -19.68
C GLY A 152 3.53 -34.01 -19.43
N ALA A 153 3.07 -34.12 -18.19
CA ALA A 153 1.82 -34.80 -17.85
C ALA A 153 0.62 -34.09 -18.50
N LEU A 154 0.52 -32.77 -18.34
CA LEU A 154 -0.58 -32.01 -18.93
C LEU A 154 -0.57 -32.07 -20.47
N THR A 155 0.59 -31.85 -21.07
CA THR A 155 0.76 -31.90 -22.53
C THR A 155 0.43 -33.29 -23.06
N GLY A 156 0.90 -34.36 -22.41
CA GLY A 156 0.62 -35.73 -22.82
C GLY A 156 -0.81 -36.19 -22.57
N LEU A 157 -1.48 -35.64 -21.55
CA LEU A 157 -2.91 -35.85 -21.33
C LEU A 157 -3.71 -35.24 -22.47
N LEU A 158 -3.50 -33.94 -22.76
CA LEU A 158 -4.19 -33.24 -23.85
C LEU A 158 -3.90 -33.90 -25.20
N GLN A 159 -2.63 -34.17 -25.49
CA GLN A 159 -2.23 -34.88 -26.69
C GLN A 159 -2.86 -36.27 -26.73
N GLY A 160 -2.83 -37.01 -25.63
CA GLY A 160 -3.42 -38.34 -25.54
C GLY A 160 -4.93 -38.36 -25.72
N LEU A 161 -5.63 -37.33 -25.30
CA LEU A 161 -7.07 -37.18 -25.54
C LEU A 161 -7.37 -36.81 -27.00
N MET A 162 -6.43 -36.13 -27.68
CA MET A 162 -6.63 -35.63 -29.03
C MET A 162 -6.08 -36.56 -30.13
N THR A 163 -5.16 -37.47 -29.81
CA THR A 163 -4.47 -38.31 -30.82
C THR A 163 -4.73 -39.81 -30.67
N VAL A 164 -5.18 -40.29 -29.50
CA VAL A 164 -5.53 -41.70 -29.28
C VAL A 164 -6.83 -41.87 -28.47
N ARG A 165 -7.41 -43.08 -28.45
CA ARG A 165 -8.56 -43.41 -27.61
C ARG A 165 -8.23 -43.22 -26.12
N LEU A 166 -9.21 -42.77 -25.33
CA LEU A 166 -9.12 -42.52 -23.89
C LEU A 166 -8.36 -43.60 -23.10
N ARG A 167 -8.64 -44.89 -23.36
CA ARG A 167 -7.96 -46.04 -22.72
C ARG A 167 -6.43 -46.10 -22.90
N HIS A 168 -5.89 -45.31 -23.83
CA HIS A 168 -4.47 -45.24 -24.16
C HIS A 168 -3.84 -43.89 -23.80
N SER A 169 -4.63 -42.87 -23.47
CA SER A 169 -4.15 -41.50 -23.21
C SER A 169 -3.19 -41.45 -22.02
N TRP A 170 -3.41 -42.25 -20.97
CA TRP A 170 -2.49 -42.32 -19.81
C TRP A 170 -1.06 -42.77 -20.19
N ARG A 171 -0.90 -43.58 -21.25
CA ARG A 171 0.43 -44.02 -21.70
C ARG A 171 1.19 -42.89 -22.38
N LEU A 172 0.48 -42.01 -23.07
CA LEU A 172 1.07 -40.84 -23.69
C LEU A 172 1.45 -39.83 -22.61
N MET A 173 0.55 -39.60 -21.64
CA MET A 173 0.80 -38.78 -20.45
C MET A 173 2.08 -39.19 -19.71
N LEU A 174 2.26 -40.48 -19.40
CA LEU A 174 3.48 -40.95 -18.72
C LEU A 174 4.73 -40.81 -19.60
N ALA A 175 4.62 -41.05 -20.90
CA ALA A 175 5.74 -40.96 -21.82
C ALA A 175 6.27 -39.52 -21.96
N THR A 176 5.37 -38.55 -22.10
CA THR A 176 5.73 -37.13 -22.14
C THR A 176 6.18 -36.63 -20.78
N ALA A 177 5.52 -37.00 -19.68
CA ALA A 177 5.94 -36.63 -18.33
C ALA A 177 7.38 -37.09 -18.06
N LEU A 178 7.71 -38.34 -18.38
CA LEU A 178 9.08 -38.85 -18.24
C LEU A 178 10.07 -38.12 -19.14
N GLY A 179 9.72 -37.90 -20.41
CA GLY A 179 10.60 -37.21 -21.36
C GLY A 179 10.90 -35.77 -20.96
N PHE A 180 9.89 -35.02 -20.53
CA PHE A 180 10.07 -33.66 -20.05
C PHE A 180 10.74 -33.59 -18.68
N ALA A 181 10.48 -34.52 -17.75
CA ALA A 181 11.19 -34.58 -16.47
C ALA A 181 12.70 -34.79 -16.67
N LEU A 182 13.08 -35.78 -17.49
CA LEU A 182 14.49 -36.07 -17.77
C LEU A 182 15.17 -34.93 -18.53
N GLY A 183 14.52 -34.39 -19.56
CA GLY A 183 15.10 -33.28 -20.32
C GLY A 183 15.19 -31.99 -19.51
N SER A 184 14.26 -31.74 -18.57
CA SER A 184 14.28 -30.52 -17.75
C SER A 184 15.30 -30.64 -16.62
N ALA A 185 15.49 -31.84 -16.05
CA ALA A 185 16.61 -32.12 -15.15
C ALA A 185 17.96 -31.90 -15.85
N GLN A 186 18.10 -32.37 -17.10
CA GLN A 186 19.28 -32.11 -17.91
C GLN A 186 19.47 -30.61 -18.19
N LEU A 187 18.41 -29.89 -18.54
CA LEU A 187 18.46 -28.45 -18.75
C LEU A 187 18.88 -27.71 -17.47
N GLY A 188 18.36 -28.12 -16.30
CA GLY A 188 18.78 -27.58 -15.01
C GLY A 188 20.26 -27.81 -14.71
N LEU A 189 20.80 -28.98 -15.05
CA LEU A 189 22.24 -29.25 -14.96
C LEU A 189 23.06 -28.40 -15.93
N LEU A 190 22.57 -28.16 -17.14
CA LEU A 190 23.24 -27.28 -18.12
C LEU A 190 23.24 -25.83 -17.65
N VAL A 191 22.11 -25.32 -17.15
CA VAL A 191 22.00 -23.98 -16.54
C VAL A 191 22.97 -23.83 -15.37
N HIS A 192 23.03 -24.86 -14.51
CA HIS A 192 23.99 -24.91 -13.41
C HIS A 192 25.44 -24.83 -13.91
N TRP A 193 25.80 -25.64 -14.92
CA TRP A 193 27.15 -25.65 -15.47
C TRP A 193 27.54 -24.33 -16.14
N MET A 194 26.59 -23.63 -16.76
CA MET A 194 26.83 -22.35 -17.41
C MET A 194 26.93 -21.15 -16.46
N ASN A 195 26.44 -21.30 -15.23
CA ASN A 195 26.41 -20.26 -14.18
C ASN A 195 26.17 -18.84 -14.74
N PRO A 196 24.97 -18.53 -15.27
CA PRO A 196 24.74 -17.33 -16.06
C PRO A 196 25.08 -16.03 -15.31
N THR A 197 25.09 -16.06 -13.98
CA THR A 197 25.37 -14.93 -13.08
C THR A 197 26.85 -14.61 -12.88
N GLU A 198 27.79 -15.48 -13.29
CA GLU A 198 29.21 -15.12 -13.29
C GLU A 198 29.53 -14.25 -14.51
N THR A 199 29.89 -13.00 -14.24
CA THR A 199 30.27 -11.96 -15.22
C THR A 199 31.57 -12.30 -15.98
N SER A 200 32.34 -13.27 -15.49
CA SER A 200 33.59 -13.76 -16.09
C SER A 200 33.42 -14.99 -16.99
N GLY A 201 32.18 -15.43 -17.25
CA GLY A 201 31.87 -16.63 -18.04
C GLY A 201 31.90 -16.45 -19.57
N PRO A 202 31.69 -17.54 -20.34
CA PRO A 202 31.68 -17.53 -21.80
C PRO A 202 30.69 -16.52 -22.39
N ASP A 203 31.01 -15.98 -23.57
CA ASP A 203 30.20 -15.04 -24.36
C ASP A 203 28.70 -15.39 -24.31
N THR A 204 27.86 -14.37 -24.10
CA THR A 204 26.39 -14.41 -24.18
C THR A 204 25.86 -15.28 -25.33
N THR A 205 26.53 -15.26 -26.48
CA THR A 205 26.19 -16.09 -27.64
C THR A 205 26.32 -17.59 -27.34
N VAL A 206 27.39 -18.01 -26.67
CA VAL A 206 27.64 -19.41 -26.30
C VAL A 206 26.60 -19.89 -25.29
N LYS A 207 26.29 -19.06 -24.27
CA LYS A 207 25.25 -19.35 -23.28
C LYS A 207 23.89 -19.55 -23.98
N GLY A 208 23.54 -18.68 -24.94
CA GLY A 208 22.31 -18.81 -25.74
C GLY A 208 22.24 -20.09 -26.58
N VAL A 209 23.35 -20.48 -27.22
CA VAL A 209 23.42 -21.72 -28.02
C VAL A 209 23.26 -22.96 -27.15
N VAL A 210 23.92 -23.02 -26.00
CA VAL A 210 23.82 -24.17 -25.09
C VAL A 210 22.40 -24.30 -24.51
N LEU A 211 21.75 -23.19 -24.14
CA LEU A 211 20.34 -23.19 -23.74
C LEU A 211 19.42 -23.69 -24.86
N ALA A 212 19.63 -23.22 -26.09
CA ALA A 212 18.87 -23.67 -27.25
C ALA A 212 19.03 -25.18 -27.48
N ILE A 213 20.26 -25.72 -27.34
CA ILE A 213 20.52 -27.16 -27.44
C ILE A 213 19.78 -27.91 -26.31
N GLY A 214 19.85 -27.42 -25.07
CA GLY A 214 19.15 -28.01 -23.92
C GLY A 214 17.63 -28.11 -24.16
N LEU A 215 17.02 -27.05 -24.70
CA LEU A 215 15.61 -27.05 -25.10
C LEU A 215 15.33 -28.05 -26.24
N ILE A 216 16.18 -28.13 -27.26
CA ILE A 216 16.00 -29.10 -28.35
C ILE A 216 16.06 -30.55 -27.82
N VAL A 217 16.98 -30.84 -26.90
CA VAL A 217 17.13 -32.17 -26.28
C VAL A 217 15.90 -32.53 -25.46
N LEU A 218 15.34 -31.58 -24.70
CA LEU A 218 14.08 -31.75 -23.97
C LEU A 218 12.95 -32.26 -24.88
N PHE A 219 12.71 -31.57 -26.00
CA PHE A 219 11.67 -31.97 -26.96
C PHE A 219 12.03 -33.27 -27.71
N PHE A 220 13.32 -33.54 -27.95
CA PHE A 220 13.78 -34.79 -28.53
C PHE A 220 13.46 -36.00 -27.64
N LEU A 221 13.74 -35.91 -26.34
CA LEU A 221 13.46 -36.99 -25.38
C LEU A 221 11.96 -37.26 -25.29
N SER A 222 11.16 -36.21 -25.09
CA SER A 222 9.70 -36.30 -25.03
C SER A 222 9.09 -36.90 -26.31
N GLY A 223 9.49 -36.38 -27.47
CA GLY A 223 9.07 -36.89 -28.77
C GLY A 223 9.50 -38.34 -29.01
N GLY A 224 10.66 -38.74 -28.50
CA GLY A 224 11.17 -40.10 -28.59
C GLY A 224 10.33 -41.09 -27.79
N PHE A 225 10.03 -40.78 -26.53
CA PHE A 225 9.15 -41.63 -25.71
C PHE A 225 7.74 -41.73 -26.30
N LEU A 226 7.19 -40.62 -26.82
CA LEU A 226 5.94 -40.62 -27.57
C LEU A 226 6.01 -41.55 -28.79
N GLY A 227 7.10 -41.51 -29.55
CA GLY A 227 7.32 -42.38 -30.70
C GLY A 227 7.30 -43.86 -30.34
N ILE A 228 7.93 -44.24 -29.22
CA ILE A 228 7.89 -45.62 -28.69
C ILE A 228 6.45 -46.04 -28.39
N VAL A 229 5.69 -45.21 -27.68
CA VAL A 229 4.32 -45.55 -27.28
C VAL A 229 3.40 -45.68 -28.50
N HIS A 230 3.42 -44.72 -29.43
CA HIS A 230 2.65 -44.80 -30.67
C HIS A 230 3.03 -46.02 -31.51
N GLY A 231 4.32 -46.35 -31.58
CA GLY A 231 4.82 -47.55 -32.25
C GLY A 231 4.28 -48.84 -31.63
N LYS A 232 4.25 -48.94 -30.30
CA LYS A 232 3.68 -50.10 -29.58
C LYS A 232 2.16 -50.18 -29.73
N LEU A 233 1.45 -49.05 -29.66
CA LEU A 233 0.00 -49.00 -29.89
C LEU A 233 -0.35 -49.47 -31.29
N ARG A 234 0.42 -49.04 -32.29
CA ARG A 234 0.29 -49.51 -33.66
C ARG A 234 0.47 -51.02 -33.78
N GLN A 235 1.56 -51.57 -33.28
CA GLN A 235 1.81 -53.02 -33.35
C GLN A 235 0.67 -53.83 -32.71
N ARG A 236 0.13 -53.36 -31.58
CA ARG A 236 -1.01 -54.00 -30.91
C ARG A 236 -2.31 -53.89 -31.70
N ALA A 237 -2.56 -52.75 -32.36
CA ALA A 237 -3.75 -52.58 -33.19
C ALA A 237 -3.67 -53.39 -34.48
N GLU A 238 -2.50 -53.46 -35.13
CA GLU A 238 -2.25 -54.32 -36.29
C GLU A 238 -2.45 -55.81 -35.94
N ALA A 239 -2.03 -56.23 -34.73
CA ALA A 239 -2.25 -57.60 -34.27
C ALA A 239 -3.73 -57.90 -33.95
N LYS A 240 -4.50 -56.92 -33.49
CA LYS A 240 -5.89 -57.12 -33.05
C LYS A 240 -6.91 -56.95 -34.18
N THR A 241 -6.69 -56.01 -35.10
CA THR A 241 -7.59 -55.68 -36.22
C THR A 241 -6.76 -55.26 -37.42
N PRO A 242 -6.26 -56.22 -38.23
CA PRO A 242 -5.38 -55.93 -39.36
C PRO A 242 -6.03 -55.04 -40.42
N GLU A 243 -7.34 -55.18 -40.62
CA GLU A 243 -8.10 -54.47 -41.66
C GLU A 243 -8.33 -52.98 -41.34
N ASN A 244 -8.39 -52.61 -40.05
CA ASN A 244 -8.59 -51.22 -39.62
C ASN A 244 -7.88 -50.91 -38.29
N PRO A 245 -6.54 -50.88 -38.27
CA PRO A 245 -5.77 -50.56 -37.06
C PRO A 245 -6.04 -49.13 -36.57
N ALA A 246 -6.40 -48.21 -37.48
CA ALA A 246 -6.71 -46.81 -37.17
C ALA A 246 -7.92 -46.68 -36.25
N GLY A 247 -8.99 -47.44 -36.53
CA GLY A 247 -10.22 -47.43 -35.72
C GLY A 247 -9.97 -47.77 -34.25
N ASN A 248 -8.99 -48.62 -33.94
CA ASN A 248 -8.67 -49.04 -32.57
C ASN A 248 -7.73 -48.10 -31.81
N ILE A 249 -7.03 -47.20 -32.52
CA ILE A 249 -6.05 -46.26 -31.95
C ILE A 249 -6.63 -44.86 -31.86
N LEU A 250 -7.22 -44.35 -32.94
CA LEU A 250 -7.64 -42.96 -33.06
C LEU A 250 -8.82 -42.65 -32.11
N PRO A 251 -8.88 -41.42 -31.58
CA PRO A 251 -9.98 -40.99 -30.73
C PRO A 251 -11.29 -40.97 -31.52
N ILE A 252 -12.40 -41.18 -30.81
CA ILE A 252 -13.73 -40.90 -31.36
C ILE A 252 -13.93 -39.38 -31.46
N LYS A 253 -14.70 -38.91 -32.44
CA LYS A 253 -14.89 -37.46 -32.68
C LYS A 253 -15.34 -36.69 -31.43
N GLN A 254 -16.23 -37.28 -30.63
CA GLN A 254 -16.71 -36.71 -29.36
C GLN A 254 -15.57 -36.46 -28.36
N GLN A 255 -14.58 -37.34 -28.29
CA GLN A 255 -13.43 -37.18 -27.39
C GLN A 255 -12.58 -35.98 -27.80
N THR A 256 -12.35 -35.79 -29.11
CA THR A 256 -11.61 -34.64 -29.65
C THR A 256 -12.38 -33.33 -29.42
N TYR A 257 -13.70 -33.31 -29.63
CA TYR A 257 -14.51 -32.14 -29.36
C TYR A 257 -14.55 -31.78 -27.87
N LEU A 258 -14.66 -32.78 -26.98
CA LEU A 258 -14.65 -32.56 -25.54
C LEU A 258 -13.31 -32.00 -25.07
N ALA A 259 -12.19 -32.57 -25.52
CA ALA A 259 -10.86 -32.07 -25.17
C ALA A 259 -10.61 -30.66 -25.72
N GLY A 260 -11.07 -30.36 -26.94
CA GLY A 260 -11.03 -29.00 -27.50
C GLY A 260 -11.88 -28.01 -26.71
N GLY A 261 -13.09 -28.41 -26.29
CA GLY A 261 -13.99 -27.60 -25.47
C GLY A 261 -13.39 -27.29 -24.09
N VAL A 262 -12.82 -28.27 -23.40
CA VAL A 262 -12.11 -28.07 -22.12
C VAL A 262 -10.92 -27.13 -22.31
N GLY A 263 -10.15 -27.29 -23.39
CA GLY A 263 -9.04 -26.39 -23.72
C GLY A 263 -9.49 -24.95 -23.90
N LEU A 264 -10.62 -24.72 -24.58
CA LEU A 264 -11.20 -23.38 -24.75
C LEU A 264 -11.66 -22.80 -23.42
N VAL A 265 -12.32 -23.59 -22.57
CA VAL A 265 -12.74 -23.14 -21.23
C VAL A 265 -11.54 -22.70 -20.40
N ILE A 266 -10.44 -23.47 -20.40
CA ILE A 266 -9.21 -23.09 -19.69
C ILE A 266 -8.66 -21.74 -20.19
N VAL A 267 -8.61 -21.54 -21.52
CA VAL A 267 -8.16 -20.26 -22.11
C VAL A 267 -9.07 -19.11 -21.70
N LEU A 268 -10.40 -19.30 -21.76
CA LEU A 268 -11.36 -18.28 -21.34
C LEU A 268 -11.27 -17.99 -19.83
N SER A 269 -11.04 -19.01 -19.00
CA SER A 269 -10.82 -18.83 -17.56
C SER A 269 -9.54 -18.06 -17.26
N VAL A 270 -8.45 -18.31 -17.99
CA VAL A 270 -7.21 -17.53 -17.88
C VAL A 270 -7.44 -16.08 -18.33
N LEU A 271 -8.13 -15.86 -19.45
CA LEU A 271 -8.47 -14.50 -19.90
C LEU A 271 -9.39 -13.78 -18.91
N GLY A 272 -10.35 -14.49 -18.32
CA GLY A 272 -11.21 -13.97 -17.26
C GLY A 272 -10.42 -13.61 -16.01
N PHE A 273 -9.52 -14.48 -15.56
CA PHE A 273 -8.61 -14.20 -14.44
C PHE A 273 -7.70 -13.00 -14.71
N LEU A 274 -7.13 -12.90 -15.92
CA LEU A 274 -6.35 -11.73 -16.34
C LEU A 274 -7.21 -10.47 -16.40
N SER A 275 -8.47 -10.57 -16.82
CA SER A 275 -9.43 -9.48 -16.78
C SER A 275 -9.72 -9.04 -15.34
N THR A 276 -9.89 -9.98 -14.41
CA THR A 276 -10.04 -9.69 -12.97
C THR A 276 -8.79 -9.02 -12.42
N ILE A 277 -7.59 -9.54 -12.71
CA ILE A 277 -6.31 -8.89 -12.36
C ILE A 277 -6.18 -7.50 -13.01
N SER A 278 -6.76 -7.27 -14.18
CA SER A 278 -6.74 -5.95 -14.80
C SER A 278 -7.77 -5.00 -14.18
N SER A 279 -8.91 -5.50 -13.70
CA SER A 279 -9.93 -4.71 -12.99
C SER A 279 -9.56 -4.44 -11.54
N PHE A 280 -8.59 -5.16 -10.95
CA PHE A 280 -7.87 -4.80 -9.72
C PHE A 280 -7.19 -3.42 -9.79
N ARG A 281 -7.34 -2.68 -10.91
CA ARG A 281 -6.58 -1.49 -11.26
C ARG A 281 -7.43 -0.28 -11.60
N THR A 282 -8.74 -0.29 -11.37
CA THR A 282 -9.43 0.99 -11.18
C THR A 282 -8.98 1.52 -9.83
N ILE A 283 -7.77 2.10 -9.81
CA ILE A 283 -7.45 3.20 -8.93
C ILE A 283 -8.55 4.20 -9.24
N ASN A 284 -9.57 4.23 -8.39
CA ASN A 284 -10.42 5.39 -8.41
C ASN A 284 -9.51 6.47 -7.87
N PRO A 285 -9.09 7.47 -8.68
CA PRO A 285 -8.48 8.61 -8.07
C PRO A 285 -9.51 9.08 -7.06
N ALA A 286 -9.15 9.04 -5.77
CA ALA A 286 -9.88 9.81 -4.79
C ALA A 286 -10.06 11.22 -5.38
N ALA A 287 -11.12 11.91 -4.96
CA ALA A 287 -11.39 13.27 -5.40
C ALA A 287 -10.33 14.22 -4.78
N LEU A 288 -9.06 13.97 -5.07
CA LEU A 288 -7.94 14.72 -4.55
C LEU A 288 -7.94 16.04 -5.30
N GLU A 289 -8.13 17.10 -4.52
CA GLU A 289 -7.73 18.47 -4.79
C GLU A 289 -6.32 18.51 -5.44
N PRO A 290 -5.96 19.56 -6.18
CA PRO A 290 -4.63 19.70 -6.77
C PRO A 290 -3.51 19.97 -5.75
N TYR A 291 -3.84 20.31 -4.49
CA TYR A 291 -2.89 20.57 -3.41
C TYR A 291 -3.35 19.98 -2.07
N LEU A 292 -2.41 19.44 -1.30
CA LEU A 292 -2.65 19.03 0.09
C LEU A 292 -2.61 20.26 0.99
N GLN A 293 -3.78 20.80 1.29
CA GLN A 293 -3.95 21.86 2.27
C GLN A 293 -5.12 21.48 3.15
N VAL A 294 -4.82 21.17 4.40
CA VAL A 294 -5.79 21.45 5.46
C VAL A 294 -5.77 22.97 5.61
N GLU A 295 -6.92 23.63 5.54
CA GLU A 295 -7.01 25.06 5.85
C GLU A 295 -6.69 25.23 7.34
N ALA A 296 -5.40 25.28 7.67
CA ALA A 296 -4.94 25.54 9.02
C ALA A 296 -5.43 26.94 9.39
N VAL A 297 -6.18 27.04 10.46
CA VAL A 297 -6.79 28.30 10.87
C VAL A 297 -5.91 28.93 11.93
N GLY A 298 -4.98 29.80 11.55
CA GLY A 298 -4.13 30.53 12.51
C GLY A 298 -3.24 29.63 13.39
N VAL A 299 -2.85 30.16 14.56
CA VAL A 299 -1.84 29.55 15.44
C VAL A 299 -2.45 29.15 16.78
N HIS A 300 -1.95 28.09 17.39
CA HIS A 300 -2.40 27.66 18.72
C HIS A 300 -1.96 28.67 19.79
N TRP A 301 -2.86 28.97 20.72
CA TRP A 301 -2.53 29.74 21.92
C TRP A 301 -1.50 29.00 22.79
N SER A 302 -0.58 29.74 23.39
CA SER A 302 0.29 29.22 24.43
C SER A 302 -0.52 28.75 25.64
N GLU A 303 0.03 27.83 26.42
CA GLU A 303 -0.58 27.46 27.70
C GLU A 303 -0.79 28.71 28.59
N PRO A 304 -1.96 28.83 29.25
CA PRO A 304 -2.23 29.92 30.17
C PRO A 304 -1.19 30.01 31.29
N ILE A 305 -0.65 31.20 31.53
CA ILE A 305 0.21 31.49 32.68
C ILE A 305 -0.38 32.61 33.53
N ILE A 306 0.00 32.67 34.81
CA ILE A 306 -0.45 33.72 35.72
C ILE A 306 0.06 35.09 35.23
N TYR A 307 -0.83 36.06 35.15
CA TYR A 307 -0.51 37.44 34.77
C TYR A 307 -0.27 38.30 36.02
N GLU A 308 0.96 38.79 36.19
CA GLU A 308 1.36 39.61 37.35
C GLU A 308 1.03 41.11 37.20
N GLY A 309 0.52 41.54 36.05
CA GLY A 309 0.18 42.94 35.79
C GLY A 309 -1.20 43.35 36.32
N THR A 310 -1.47 44.65 36.35
CA THR A 310 -2.80 45.17 36.69
C THR A 310 -3.74 45.03 35.51
N VAL A 311 -4.78 44.19 35.64
CA VAL A 311 -5.85 44.09 34.65
C VAL A 311 -6.82 45.25 34.87
N THR A 312 -6.90 46.15 33.88
CA THR A 312 -7.95 47.18 33.88
C THR A 312 -9.13 46.61 33.12
N GLN A 313 -10.21 46.29 33.84
CA GLN A 313 -11.45 45.83 33.21
C GLN A 313 -11.97 46.91 32.25
N PRO A 314 -12.43 46.54 31.05
CA PRO A 314 -12.99 47.51 30.12
C PRO A 314 -14.22 48.16 30.78
N MET A 315 -14.44 49.45 30.51
CA MET A 315 -15.68 50.10 30.94
C MET A 315 -16.86 49.36 30.28
N VAL A 316 -18.05 49.41 30.89
CA VAL A 316 -19.26 48.74 30.37
C VAL A 316 -19.61 49.33 28.99
N GLU A 317 -19.02 48.75 27.95
CA GLU A 317 -19.23 49.08 26.55
C GLU A 317 -20.09 47.99 25.93
N THR A 318 -21.05 48.39 25.10
CA THR A 318 -21.90 47.44 24.36
C THR A 318 -21.22 46.89 23.12
N ARG A 319 -20.05 47.43 22.73
CA ARG A 319 -19.34 47.10 21.50
C ARG A 319 -17.85 47.40 21.64
N HIS A 320 -17.01 46.40 21.36
CA HIS A 320 -15.56 46.57 21.27
C HIS A 320 -15.23 47.22 19.93
N THR A 321 -14.49 48.33 19.95
CA THR A 321 -14.06 49.02 18.72
C THR A 321 -12.55 49.15 18.67
N ILE A 322 -11.95 48.77 17.55
CA ILE A 322 -10.55 49.05 17.22
C ILE A 322 -10.48 49.78 15.87
N THR A 323 -9.48 50.63 15.67
CA THR A 323 -9.24 51.29 14.38
C THR A 323 -7.91 50.84 13.82
N VAL A 324 -7.92 50.23 12.63
CA VAL A 324 -6.70 49.81 11.93
C VAL A 324 -6.79 50.30 10.49
N ASN A 325 -5.74 50.99 10.02
CA ASN A 325 -5.69 51.57 8.66
C ASN A 325 -6.93 52.41 8.31
N ASP A 326 -7.38 53.27 9.24
CA ASP A 326 -8.57 54.12 9.12
C ASP A 326 -9.91 53.36 8.91
N VAL A 327 -9.93 52.05 9.16
CA VAL A 327 -11.15 51.23 9.22
C VAL A 327 -11.46 50.94 10.67
N GLU A 328 -12.67 51.31 11.11
CA GLU A 328 -13.19 50.91 12.42
C GLU A 328 -13.71 49.48 12.34
N HIS A 329 -13.26 48.61 13.23
CA HIS A 329 -13.76 47.26 13.38
C HIS A 329 -14.54 47.18 14.69
N HIS A 330 -15.73 46.59 14.62
CA HIS A 330 -16.65 46.47 15.72
C HIS A 330 -16.98 45.01 16.00
N ALA A 331 -17.01 44.64 17.28
CA ALA A 331 -17.52 43.36 17.73
C ALA A 331 -18.46 43.53 18.93
N TRP A 332 -19.55 42.78 18.97
CA TRP A 332 -20.46 42.78 20.12
C TRP A 332 -21.20 41.45 20.25
N CYS A 333 -21.74 41.22 21.45
CA CYS A 333 -22.68 40.14 21.68
C CYS A 333 -24.11 40.68 21.53
N GLY A 334 -24.90 40.08 20.64
CA GLY A 334 -26.30 40.48 20.46
C GLY A 334 -27.20 39.98 21.58
N ASP A 335 -28.40 40.55 21.68
CA ASP A 335 -29.42 40.11 22.65
C ASP A 335 -29.92 38.68 22.39
N ASP A 336 -29.65 38.14 21.19
CA ASP A 336 -29.90 36.77 20.78
C ASP A 336 -28.77 35.79 21.15
N GLY A 337 -27.70 36.28 21.80
CA GLY A 337 -26.53 35.50 22.18
C GLY A 337 -25.55 35.23 21.03
N MET A 338 -25.73 35.86 19.86
CA MET A 338 -24.83 35.68 18.72
C MET A 338 -23.68 36.69 18.76
N VAL A 339 -22.52 36.29 18.25
CA VAL A 339 -21.39 37.21 18.09
C VAL A 339 -21.52 37.92 16.76
N TYR A 340 -21.44 39.24 16.79
CA TYR A 340 -21.54 40.10 15.63
C TYR A 340 -20.23 40.81 15.34
N TYR A 341 -19.95 41.01 14.06
CA TYR A 341 -18.78 41.73 13.58
C TYR A 341 -19.10 42.66 12.42
N GLN A 342 -18.45 43.83 12.39
CA GLN A 342 -18.55 44.77 11.29
C GLN A 342 -17.22 45.50 11.07
N ALA A 343 -16.75 45.57 9.82
CA ALA A 343 -15.59 46.36 9.42
C ALA A 343 -16.01 47.58 8.58
N GLY A 344 -15.87 48.78 9.13
CA GLY A 344 -16.30 50.03 8.53
C GLY A 344 -17.77 50.00 8.14
N ASN A 345 -18.06 50.26 6.86
CA ASN A 345 -19.41 50.21 6.30
C ASN A 345 -19.78 48.85 5.68
N ALA A 346 -18.99 47.80 5.92
CA ALA A 346 -19.30 46.47 5.43
C ALA A 346 -20.62 45.94 6.04
N ALA A 347 -21.17 44.92 5.38
CA ALA A 347 -22.29 44.19 5.95
C ALA A 347 -21.89 43.56 7.29
N GLU A 348 -22.85 43.51 8.20
CA GLU A 348 -22.70 42.82 9.47
C GLU A 348 -22.58 41.31 9.24
N GLU A 349 -21.61 40.69 9.92
CA GLU A 349 -21.38 39.26 9.90
C GLU A 349 -21.73 38.67 11.27
N GLN A 350 -22.17 37.41 11.27
CA GLN A 350 -22.69 36.73 12.47
C GLN A 350 -22.01 35.37 12.66
N ILE A 351 -21.68 35.05 13.91
CA ILE A 351 -21.23 33.73 14.33
C ILE A 351 -22.31 33.14 15.24
N LEU A 352 -22.90 32.03 14.79
CA LEU A 352 -24.14 31.47 15.36
C LEU A 352 -23.93 30.60 16.61
N ALA A 353 -22.74 30.04 16.81
CA ALA A 353 -22.46 29.17 17.94
C ALA A 353 -20.95 29.06 18.19
N PRO A 354 -20.49 28.88 19.44
CA PRO A 354 -21.32 28.88 20.66
C PRO A 354 -21.79 30.30 21.03
N ALA A 355 -22.88 30.37 21.79
CA ALA A 355 -23.44 31.66 22.22
C ALA A 355 -22.44 32.45 23.07
N CYS A 356 -22.44 33.78 22.89
CA CYS A 356 -21.77 34.72 23.77
C CYS A 356 -22.71 35.15 24.90
N SER A 357 -22.11 35.47 26.04
CA SER A 357 -22.83 36.05 27.19
C SER A 357 -22.29 37.42 27.59
N ASP A 358 -21.23 37.87 26.93
CA ASP A 358 -20.44 39.03 27.34
C ASP A 358 -19.75 39.66 26.12
N LEU A 359 -19.14 40.84 26.31
CA LEU A 359 -18.47 41.57 25.25
C LEU A 359 -17.30 40.77 24.64
N PRO A 360 -17.32 40.43 23.33
CA PRO A 360 -16.20 39.78 22.67
C PRO A 360 -14.96 40.68 22.63
N ALA A 361 -13.80 40.09 22.82
CA ALA A 361 -12.51 40.72 22.55
C ALA A 361 -12.20 40.64 21.05
N LEU A 362 -11.73 41.75 20.48
CA LEU A 362 -11.40 41.89 19.06
C LEU A 362 -9.97 42.40 18.90
N ALA A 363 -9.21 41.75 18.01
CA ALA A 363 -7.93 42.26 17.53
C ALA A 363 -7.72 41.87 16.06
N LEU A 364 -6.82 42.59 15.39
CA LEU A 364 -6.28 42.15 14.11
C LEU A 364 -4.86 41.61 14.32
N ASP A 365 -4.53 40.50 13.67
CA ASP A 365 -3.17 39.97 13.67
C ASP A 365 -2.24 40.78 12.74
N SER A 366 -0.98 40.34 12.61
CA SER A 366 0.00 41.01 11.76
C SER A 366 -0.32 40.95 10.26
N GLN A 367 -1.23 40.06 9.86
CA GLN A 367 -1.72 39.90 8.49
C GLN A 367 -3.03 40.68 8.26
N GLY A 368 -3.59 41.31 9.29
CA GLY A 368 -4.86 42.03 9.23
C GLY A 368 -6.08 41.12 9.34
N GLN A 369 -5.91 39.85 9.71
CA GLN A 369 -7.02 38.92 9.97
C GLN A 369 -7.68 39.28 11.31
N ALA A 370 -9.01 39.26 11.35
CA ALA A 370 -9.75 39.57 12.56
C ALA A 370 -9.91 38.34 13.46
N HIS A 371 -9.60 38.50 14.74
CA HIS A 371 -9.76 37.50 15.78
C HIS A 371 -10.84 37.95 16.75
N LEU A 372 -11.81 37.08 17.00
CA LEU A 372 -12.84 37.28 18.01
C LEU A 372 -12.68 36.22 19.09
N ILE A 373 -12.56 36.68 20.33
CA ILE A 373 -12.50 35.80 21.50
C ILE A 373 -13.63 36.18 22.45
N TRP A 374 -14.43 35.20 22.85
CA TRP A 374 -15.52 35.44 23.79
C TRP A 374 -15.63 34.30 24.78
N TYR A 375 -16.30 34.57 25.89
CA TYR A 375 -16.64 33.57 26.88
C TYR A 375 -17.91 32.82 26.46
N ALA A 376 -17.79 31.50 26.40
CA ALA A 376 -18.85 30.56 26.09
C ALA A 376 -19.17 29.68 27.30
N GLN A 377 -20.46 29.44 27.51
CA GLN A 377 -20.99 28.56 28.56
C GLN A 377 -21.31 27.15 28.03
N GLU A 378 -21.23 26.98 26.72
CA GLU A 378 -21.52 25.73 26.05
C GLU A 378 -20.68 25.57 24.80
N ILE A 379 -20.54 24.33 24.34
CA ILE A 379 -19.83 24.02 23.11
C ILE A 379 -20.43 22.79 22.43
N VAL A 380 -20.42 22.76 21.10
CA VAL A 380 -20.87 21.58 20.34
C VAL A 380 -19.70 20.61 20.23
N ASP A 381 -19.88 19.40 20.75
CA ASP A 381 -18.88 18.33 20.68
C ASP A 381 -18.84 17.66 19.29
N THR A 382 -17.87 16.76 19.08
CA THR A 382 -17.72 16.02 17.82
C THR A 382 -18.98 15.27 17.42
N THR A 383 -19.81 14.83 18.38
CA THR A 383 -21.06 14.08 18.18
C THR A 383 -22.26 14.96 17.88
N GLY A 384 -22.07 16.28 17.83
CA GLY A 384 -23.12 17.25 17.57
C GLY A 384 -23.94 17.62 18.81
N ASN A 385 -23.52 17.16 19.99
CA ASN A 385 -24.20 17.46 21.25
C ASN A 385 -23.64 18.72 21.88
N THR A 386 -24.52 19.58 22.37
CA THR A 386 -24.14 20.76 23.15
C THR A 386 -23.76 20.36 24.58
N ARG A 387 -22.56 20.73 25.00
CA ARG A 387 -21.98 20.46 26.32
C ARG A 387 -21.84 21.73 27.13
N PRO A 388 -22.17 21.73 28.42
CA PRO A 388 -21.81 22.84 29.29
C PRO A 388 -20.28 22.90 29.40
N VAL A 389 -19.71 24.08 29.23
CA VAL A 389 -18.28 24.35 29.39
C VAL A 389 -18.10 25.77 29.90
N GLN A 390 -17.00 26.06 30.57
CA GLN A 390 -16.61 27.44 30.86
C GLN A 390 -15.30 27.67 30.12
N ALA A 391 -15.38 28.32 28.96
CA ALA A 391 -14.24 28.45 28.07
C ALA A 391 -14.21 29.80 27.38
N LEU A 392 -13.00 30.27 27.12
CA LEU A 392 -12.74 31.25 26.08
C LEU A 392 -12.64 30.51 24.75
N VAL A 393 -13.40 30.94 23.76
CA VAL A 393 -13.36 30.38 22.40
C VAL A 393 -12.95 31.46 21.41
N GLU A 394 -12.27 31.05 20.34
CA GLU A 394 -11.79 31.93 19.27
C GLU A 394 -12.36 31.53 17.92
N SER A 395 -12.80 32.52 17.16
CA SER A 395 -13.02 32.41 15.73
C SER A 395 -12.14 33.42 14.98
N ILE A 396 -11.56 32.99 13.87
CA ILE A 396 -10.70 33.82 13.01
C ILE A 396 -11.43 34.05 11.69
N ARG A 397 -11.42 35.29 11.20
CA ARG A 397 -11.96 35.63 9.90
C ARG A 397 -11.00 35.24 8.79
N THR A 398 -11.33 34.19 8.04
CA THR A 398 -10.63 33.83 6.80
C THR A 398 -11.11 34.73 5.65
N GLN A 399 -10.66 34.50 4.41
CA GLN A 399 -11.13 35.31 3.27
C GLN A 399 -12.63 35.14 3.01
N GLU A 400 -13.16 33.93 3.21
CA GLU A 400 -14.54 33.59 2.82
C GLU A 400 -15.52 33.59 4.00
N ARG A 401 -15.09 33.15 5.19
CA ARG A 401 -15.96 32.97 6.35
C ARG A 401 -15.23 33.10 7.68
N TRP A 402 -16.00 33.07 8.76
CA TRP A 402 -15.46 32.82 10.09
C TRP A 402 -15.12 31.35 10.26
N SER A 403 -13.99 31.07 10.90
CA SER A 403 -13.62 29.71 11.29
C SER A 403 -14.58 29.17 12.34
N ASP A 404 -14.72 27.85 12.39
CA ASP A 404 -15.44 27.21 13.48
C ASP A 404 -14.74 27.57 14.82
N PRO A 405 -15.49 27.90 15.89
CA PRO A 405 -14.85 28.39 17.11
C PRO A 405 -14.04 27.30 17.83
N ALA A 406 -12.79 27.60 18.16
CA ALA A 406 -11.87 26.70 18.86
C ALA A 406 -11.71 27.10 20.33
N ILE A 407 -11.58 26.13 21.23
CA ILE A 407 -11.27 26.42 22.65
C ILE A 407 -9.85 27.02 22.75
N VAL A 408 -9.77 28.20 23.34
CA VAL A 408 -8.51 28.87 23.68
C VAL A 408 -8.03 28.47 25.07
N ALA A 409 -8.92 28.55 26.05
CA ALA A 409 -8.63 28.24 27.44
C ALA A 409 -9.91 27.84 28.18
N LEU A 410 -9.79 26.90 29.12
CA LEU A 410 -10.84 26.63 30.11
C LEU A 410 -10.71 27.63 31.25
N THR A 411 -11.83 28.12 31.77
CA THR A 411 -11.89 29.17 32.80
C THR A 411 -12.55 28.65 34.07
N GLN A 412 -12.21 29.26 35.20
CA GLN A 412 -12.93 29.05 36.46
C GLN A 412 -14.01 30.12 36.58
N GLY A 413 -15.16 29.85 35.97
CA GLY A 413 -16.30 30.75 35.95
C GLY A 413 -16.32 31.75 34.80
N HIS A 414 -17.22 32.72 34.93
CA HIS A 414 -17.43 33.76 33.93
C HIS A 414 -16.23 34.72 33.87
N THR A 415 -15.85 35.11 32.65
CA THR A 415 -14.72 36.02 32.44
C THR A 415 -14.92 36.88 31.21
N THR A 416 -14.35 38.10 31.24
CA THR A 416 -14.30 38.99 30.08
C THR A 416 -12.88 38.98 29.50
N PRO A 417 -12.71 38.52 28.25
CA PRO A 417 -11.39 38.50 27.61
C PRO A 417 -10.92 39.91 27.23
N LEU A 418 -9.62 40.12 27.32
CA LEU A 418 -8.91 41.30 26.82
C LEU A 418 -7.88 40.84 25.80
N LEU A 419 -8.01 41.32 24.57
CA LEU A 419 -7.14 40.94 23.47
C LEU A 419 -6.39 42.17 22.97
N THR A 420 -5.08 42.04 22.81
CA THR A 420 -4.22 43.11 22.29
C THR A 420 -3.14 42.54 21.39
N GLN A 421 -2.70 43.33 20.42
CA GLN A 421 -1.55 42.98 19.57
C GLN A 421 -0.27 43.52 20.21
N THR A 422 0.78 42.70 20.23
CA THR A 422 2.11 43.11 20.68
C THR A 422 2.85 43.86 19.57
N SER A 423 3.99 44.49 19.91
CA SER A 423 4.85 45.15 18.91
C SER A 423 5.47 44.18 17.89
N THR A 424 5.49 42.88 18.18
CA THR A 424 5.97 41.82 17.28
C THR A 424 4.87 41.30 16.36
N GLY A 425 3.64 41.76 16.52
CA GLY A 425 2.48 41.31 15.75
C GLY A 425 1.77 40.10 16.35
N ASP A 426 2.28 39.54 17.45
CA ASP A 426 1.64 38.46 18.20
C ASP A 426 0.36 38.96 18.89
N LEU A 427 -0.61 38.09 19.09
CA LEU A 427 -1.78 38.41 19.90
C LEU A 427 -1.54 37.99 21.35
N ARG A 428 -1.96 38.84 22.29
CA ARG A 428 -1.91 38.58 23.73
C ARG A 428 -3.33 38.66 24.28
N LEU A 429 -3.77 37.55 24.84
CA LEU A 429 -5.01 37.40 25.56
C LEU A 429 -4.73 37.52 27.06
N ILE A 430 -5.57 38.28 27.76
CA ILE A 430 -5.58 38.42 29.22
C ILE A 430 -7.02 38.25 29.69
N TRP A 431 -7.24 37.55 30.79
CA TRP A 431 -8.56 37.43 31.40
C TRP A 431 -8.42 37.29 32.92
N THR A 432 -9.51 37.45 33.64
CA THR A 432 -9.57 37.28 35.11
C THR A 432 -10.67 36.31 35.45
N ASP A 433 -10.35 35.27 36.19
CA ASP A 433 -11.35 34.29 36.62
C ASP A 433 -12.18 34.78 37.83
N GLU A 434 -13.16 33.98 38.26
CA GLU A 434 -14.00 34.31 39.43
C GLU A 434 -13.20 34.38 40.75
N SER A 435 -12.01 33.76 40.80
CA SER A 435 -11.12 33.85 41.97
C SER A 435 -10.41 35.20 42.06
N GLY A 436 -10.45 36.01 40.99
CA GLY A 436 -9.70 37.25 40.85
C GLY A 436 -8.27 37.04 40.34
N ALA A 437 -7.88 35.80 40.00
CA ALA A 437 -6.60 35.52 39.39
C ALA A 437 -6.62 35.93 37.92
N ALA A 438 -5.60 36.69 37.51
CA ALA A 438 -5.42 37.07 36.12
C ALA A 438 -4.52 36.06 35.41
N TYR A 439 -4.86 35.74 34.16
CA TYR A 439 -4.10 34.84 33.30
C TYR A 439 -3.77 35.53 32.00
N THR A 440 -2.71 35.07 31.33
CA THR A 440 -2.37 35.48 29.98
C THR A 440 -1.97 34.30 29.11
N ALA A 441 -2.31 34.38 27.83
CA ALA A 441 -1.86 33.49 26.78
C ALA A 441 -1.44 34.33 25.57
N THR A 442 -0.53 33.79 24.75
CA THR A 442 -0.05 34.46 23.53
C THR A 442 -0.24 33.54 22.33
N GLN A 443 -0.68 34.12 21.23
CA GLN A 443 -0.74 33.48 19.92
C GLN A 443 0.30 34.15 19.03
N GLY A 444 1.35 33.39 18.68
CA GLY A 444 2.44 33.90 17.85
C GLY A 444 2.06 33.97 16.38
N VAL A 445 2.85 34.71 15.59
CA VAL A 445 2.74 34.68 14.13
C VAL A 445 3.58 33.51 13.58
N TYR A 446 2.96 32.62 12.80
CA TYR A 446 3.71 31.60 12.08
C TYR A 446 4.23 32.16 10.75
N GLN A 447 5.54 32.41 10.66
CA GLN A 447 6.18 32.85 9.44
C GLN A 447 7.53 32.16 9.26
N CYS A 448 7.67 31.36 8.20
CA CYS A 448 8.94 30.77 7.84
C CYS A 448 9.65 31.59 6.75
N ASP A 449 10.89 31.97 7.02
CA ASP A 449 11.79 32.54 6.02
C ASP A 449 12.57 31.41 5.29
N LEU A 450 12.49 31.40 3.97
CA LEU A 450 13.27 30.48 3.11
C LEU A 450 14.78 30.71 3.27
N ASP A 451 15.20 31.88 3.75
CA ASP A 451 16.60 32.16 4.06
C ASP A 451 17.16 31.42 5.26
N MET A 452 16.29 30.79 6.05
CA MET A 452 16.69 29.85 7.10
C MET A 452 17.11 28.47 6.56
N LEU A 453 16.79 28.16 5.30
CA LEU A 453 17.08 26.85 4.71
C LEU A 453 18.55 26.69 4.37
N ASN A 454 19.12 25.56 4.76
CA ASN A 454 20.44 25.17 4.29
C ASN A 454 20.40 24.82 2.78
N PRO A 455 21.55 24.70 2.09
CA PRO A 455 21.57 24.45 0.65
C PRO A 455 20.81 23.19 0.20
N LEU A 456 20.81 22.13 1.01
CA LEU A 456 20.15 20.86 0.70
C LEU A 456 18.62 20.94 0.85
N GLU A 457 18.16 21.57 1.94
CA GLU A 457 16.74 21.84 2.21
C GLU A 457 16.16 22.75 1.12
N ARG A 458 16.90 23.82 0.76
CA ARG A 458 16.50 24.75 -0.30
C ARG A 458 16.45 24.07 -1.67
N ALA A 459 17.41 23.20 -1.98
CA ALA A 459 17.40 22.44 -3.23
C ALA A 459 16.18 21.51 -3.33
N GLY A 460 15.85 20.80 -2.25
CA GLY A 460 14.67 19.95 -2.16
C GLY A 460 13.39 20.74 -2.38
N LEU A 461 13.20 21.83 -1.62
CA LEU A 461 11.99 22.63 -1.70
C LEU A 461 11.82 23.34 -3.06
N ASN A 462 12.89 23.89 -3.62
CA ASN A 462 12.86 24.49 -4.96
C ASN A 462 12.46 23.48 -6.04
N ALA A 463 12.87 22.21 -5.92
CA ALA A 463 12.48 21.17 -6.87
C ALA A 463 10.98 20.84 -6.77
N VAL A 464 10.43 20.79 -5.55
CA VAL A 464 9.00 20.60 -5.32
C VAL A 464 8.20 21.77 -5.92
N PHE A 465 8.60 23.01 -5.69
CA PHE A 465 7.96 24.18 -6.30
C PHE A 465 8.04 24.18 -7.82
N ALA A 466 9.21 23.86 -8.40
CA ALA A 466 9.40 23.83 -9.85
C ALA A 466 8.53 22.80 -10.58
N THR A 467 8.06 21.77 -9.88
CA THR A 467 7.15 20.75 -10.43
C THR A 467 5.67 21.11 -10.28
N GLY A 468 5.35 22.19 -9.55
CA GLY A 468 3.98 22.59 -9.24
C GLY A 468 3.28 21.67 -8.25
N LEU A 469 4.02 20.81 -7.55
CA LEU A 469 3.47 19.89 -6.54
C LEU A 469 3.04 20.62 -5.26
N ARG A 470 3.58 21.83 -5.01
CA ARG A 470 3.12 22.78 -4.00
C ARG A 470 3.07 24.18 -4.57
N ASP A 471 2.15 25.00 -4.07
CA ASP A 471 2.10 26.45 -4.36
C ASP A 471 3.26 27.15 -3.63
N GLU A 472 4.01 27.98 -4.35
CA GLU A 472 5.06 28.83 -3.79
C GLU A 472 4.50 29.84 -2.77
N ASN A 473 3.22 30.20 -2.90
CA ASN A 473 2.53 31.11 -1.98
C ASN A 473 2.00 30.43 -0.72
N SER A 474 2.03 29.09 -0.65
CA SER A 474 1.65 28.31 0.53
C SER A 474 2.77 27.31 0.87
N PRO A 475 3.91 27.81 1.40
CA PRO A 475 5.05 26.95 1.73
C PRO A 475 4.67 25.94 2.83
N PRO A 476 5.33 24.75 2.85
CA PRO A 476 5.09 23.74 3.87
C PRO A 476 5.45 24.25 5.28
N HIS A 477 4.89 23.60 6.30
CA HIS A 477 5.05 24.02 7.70
C HIS A 477 6.40 23.59 8.29
N PHE A 478 7.51 24.05 7.70
CA PHE A 478 8.82 23.46 7.95
C PHE A 478 9.59 24.00 9.15
N CYS A 479 9.35 25.24 9.58
CA CYS A 479 10.10 25.88 10.66
C CYS A 479 9.36 25.84 12.01
N TYR A 480 10.06 26.22 13.09
CA TYR A 480 9.57 26.23 14.46
C TYR A 480 9.01 24.86 14.94
N ASN A 481 9.64 23.78 14.49
CA ASN A 481 9.34 22.45 14.98
C ASN A 481 10.28 22.09 16.13
N GLN A 482 9.91 21.07 16.91
CA GLN A 482 10.72 20.49 17.98
C GLN A 482 10.91 19.00 17.71
N PHE A 483 12.16 18.59 17.55
CA PHE A 483 12.52 17.18 17.61
C PHE A 483 12.31 16.66 19.03
N MET A 484 11.57 15.57 19.19
CA MET A 484 11.33 14.96 20.50
C MET A 484 12.27 13.79 20.73
N ARG A 485 12.29 12.82 19.79
CA ARG A 485 13.11 11.60 19.88
C ARG A 485 13.08 10.78 18.60
N LEU A 486 14.00 9.82 18.52
CA LEU A 486 13.91 8.67 17.63
C LEU A 486 13.16 7.53 18.33
N GLU A 487 12.29 6.88 17.58
CA GLU A 487 11.59 5.66 17.98
C GLU A 487 12.32 4.46 17.37
N PHE A 488 12.46 3.36 18.12
CA PHE A 488 13.18 2.17 17.68
C PHE A 488 12.41 0.89 17.98
N THR A 489 12.44 -0.04 17.02
CA THR A 489 11.98 -1.42 17.21
C THR A 489 13.03 -2.40 16.68
N PRO A 490 13.45 -3.44 17.44
CA PRO A 490 13.28 -3.54 18.90
C PRO A 490 14.00 -2.38 19.62
N ASN A 491 13.97 -2.36 20.95
CA ASN A 491 14.71 -1.37 21.73
C ASN A 491 16.19 -1.29 21.27
N PRO A 492 16.76 -0.09 21.20
CA PRO A 492 18.17 0.06 20.91
C PRO A 492 18.99 -0.45 22.12
N ASP A 493 20.29 -0.71 21.91
CA ASP A 493 21.18 -0.97 23.03
C ASP A 493 21.14 0.22 24.00
N PRO A 494 21.10 0.01 25.34
CA PRO A 494 21.01 1.08 26.33
C PRO A 494 22.10 2.16 26.21
N SER A 495 23.22 1.87 25.56
CA SER A 495 24.26 2.87 25.26
C SER A 495 23.85 3.92 24.20
N PHE A 496 22.76 3.67 23.45
CA PHE A 496 22.23 4.56 22.41
C PHE A 496 20.85 5.15 22.77
N SER A 497 20.34 4.94 23.98
CA SER A 497 19.05 5.49 24.43
C SER A 497 19.05 5.76 25.93
N ASP A 498 18.61 6.97 26.30
CA ASP A 498 18.38 7.34 27.70
C ASP A 498 17.09 6.73 28.29
N ASN A 499 16.21 6.21 27.42
CA ASN A 499 14.99 5.51 27.84
C ASN A 499 15.31 4.04 28.16
N PRO A 500 14.82 3.50 29.29
CA PRO A 500 14.95 2.09 29.59
C PRO A 500 14.18 1.24 28.57
N PRO A 501 14.71 0.06 28.18
CA PRO A 501 14.02 -0.80 27.23
C PRO A 501 12.72 -1.31 27.84
N THR A 502 11.66 -1.34 27.03
CA THR A 502 10.36 -1.92 27.40
C THR A 502 10.12 -3.22 26.62
N PRO A 503 9.21 -4.12 27.06
CA PRO A 503 8.94 -5.34 26.30
C PRO A 503 8.52 -5.07 24.84
N ASN A 504 7.75 -4.00 24.56
CA ASN A 504 7.27 -3.70 23.21
C ASN A 504 8.04 -2.56 22.51
N GLY A 505 9.09 -2.00 23.10
CA GLY A 505 9.88 -0.91 22.51
C GLY A 505 9.04 0.31 22.11
N ALA A 506 9.23 0.82 20.88
CA ALA A 506 8.50 1.99 20.39
C ALA A 506 6.97 1.85 20.40
N PHE A 507 6.41 0.63 20.39
CA PHE A 507 4.95 0.46 20.51
C PHE A 507 4.43 0.99 21.85
N ASP A 508 5.19 0.83 22.95
CA ASP A 508 4.81 1.39 24.26
C ASP A 508 4.93 2.93 24.26
N GLN A 509 5.88 3.49 23.51
CA GLN A 509 6.07 4.94 23.38
C GLN A 509 4.92 5.59 22.60
N ILE A 510 4.49 4.96 21.50
CA ILE A 510 3.30 5.39 20.74
C ILE A 510 2.04 5.27 21.60
N ALA A 511 1.87 4.16 22.33
CA ALA A 511 0.75 3.99 23.27
C ALA A 511 0.74 5.08 24.37
N ALA A 512 1.91 5.44 24.89
CA ALA A 512 2.03 6.53 25.86
C ALA A 512 1.63 7.88 25.26
N LEU A 513 1.98 8.15 24.00
CA LEU A 513 1.57 9.37 23.28
C LEU A 513 0.06 9.41 23.02
N VAL A 514 -0.55 8.31 22.56
CA VAL A 514 -2.02 8.22 22.37
C VAL A 514 -2.76 8.56 23.68
N ASN A 515 -2.21 8.13 24.82
CA ASN A 515 -2.79 8.40 26.13
C ASN A 515 -2.78 9.88 26.57
N THR A 516 -2.08 10.77 25.85
CA THR A 516 -2.05 12.21 26.14
C THR A 516 -3.12 12.99 25.38
N ALA A 517 -3.79 12.38 24.41
CA ALA A 517 -4.76 13.06 23.54
C ALA A 517 -5.88 13.75 24.32
N GLN A 518 -6.25 14.95 23.88
CA GLN A 518 -7.36 15.76 24.42
C GLN A 518 -8.50 15.97 23.42
N TYR A 519 -8.24 15.82 22.12
CA TYR A 519 -9.18 16.09 21.05
C TYR A 519 -9.23 14.96 20.03
N GLU A 520 -8.06 14.58 19.51
CA GLU A 520 -8.00 13.72 18.33
C GLU A 520 -6.72 12.87 18.26
N VAL A 521 -6.89 11.63 17.81
CA VAL A 521 -5.81 10.73 17.43
C VAL A 521 -6.03 10.28 16.00
N LEU A 522 -5.06 10.53 15.12
CA LEU A 522 -5.04 9.97 13.76
C LEU A 522 -3.93 8.93 13.72
N PHE A 523 -4.27 7.69 13.38
CA PHE A 523 -3.33 6.58 13.33
C PHE A 523 -3.40 5.91 11.97
N THR A 524 -2.26 5.70 11.33
CA THR A 524 -2.18 4.91 10.09
C THR A 524 -1.09 3.86 10.18
N THR A 525 -1.34 2.67 9.65
CA THR A 525 -0.31 1.65 9.45
C THR A 525 -0.58 0.85 8.19
N MET A 526 0.46 0.40 7.49
CA MET A 526 0.30 -0.46 6.31
C MET A 526 -0.29 -1.82 6.70
N LYS A 527 0.24 -2.43 7.76
CA LYS A 527 -0.13 -3.79 8.19
C LYS A 527 -0.37 -3.84 9.69
N TYR A 528 -1.49 -4.46 10.05
CA TYR A 528 -1.92 -4.78 11.40
C TYR A 528 -2.15 -6.28 11.51
N GLU A 529 -1.31 -6.99 12.26
CA GLU A 529 -1.40 -8.44 12.43
C GLU A 529 -2.46 -8.82 13.48
N PRO A 530 -3.19 -9.94 13.29
CA PRO A 530 -4.13 -10.44 14.29
C PRO A 530 -3.41 -10.82 15.58
N ASP A 531 -4.05 -10.55 16.72
CA ASP A 531 -3.51 -10.91 18.03
C ASP A 531 -3.74 -12.39 18.35
N VAL A 532 -2.91 -13.26 17.80
CA VAL A 532 -2.96 -14.72 18.07
C VAL A 532 -2.05 -15.11 19.23
N PHE A 533 -1.04 -14.29 19.53
CA PHE A 533 0.01 -14.56 20.53
C PHE A 533 0.27 -13.32 21.40
N PRO A 534 -0.61 -13.02 22.39
CA PRO A 534 -0.43 -11.86 23.24
C PRO A 534 0.85 -11.95 24.08
N PRO A 535 1.50 -10.81 24.39
CA PRO A 535 1.15 -9.47 23.93
C PRO A 535 1.54 -9.24 22.46
N SER A 536 0.79 -8.39 21.75
CA SER A 536 1.09 -7.95 20.39
C SER A 536 1.11 -6.43 20.26
N PRO A 537 1.75 -5.87 19.21
CA PRO A 537 1.72 -4.43 18.97
C PRO A 537 0.28 -3.90 18.83
N GLY A 538 -0.59 -4.71 18.23
CA GLY A 538 -2.00 -4.40 18.07
C GLY A 538 -2.73 -4.22 19.40
N THR A 539 -2.54 -5.16 20.35
CA THR A 539 -3.09 -5.03 21.71
C THR A 539 -2.53 -3.84 22.46
N THR A 540 -1.25 -3.50 22.27
CA THR A 540 -0.63 -2.32 22.91
C THR A 540 -1.31 -1.02 22.48
N LEU A 541 -1.63 -0.86 21.19
CA LEU A 541 -2.42 0.28 20.71
C LEU A 541 -3.86 0.24 21.23
N ALA A 542 -4.54 -0.90 21.14
CA ALA A 542 -5.91 -1.03 21.59
C ALA A 542 -6.07 -0.74 23.10
N ALA A 543 -5.12 -1.17 23.92
CA ALA A 543 -5.08 -0.88 25.35
C ALA A 543 -4.92 0.63 25.63
N ALA A 544 -4.14 1.34 24.81
CA ALA A 544 -4.01 2.79 24.91
C ALA A 544 -5.32 3.51 24.55
N VAL A 545 -5.99 3.09 23.48
CA VAL A 545 -7.31 3.61 23.09
C VAL A 545 -8.37 3.29 24.16
N ALA A 546 -8.36 2.10 24.73
CA ALA A 546 -9.27 1.72 25.83
C ALA A 546 -9.00 2.50 27.13
N ASN A 547 -7.75 2.84 27.42
CA ASN A 547 -7.42 3.74 28.53
C ASN A 547 -7.97 5.15 28.26
N LEU A 548 -7.81 5.66 27.04
CA LEU A 548 -8.40 6.94 26.63
C LEU A 548 -9.93 6.93 26.76
N TYR A 549 -10.59 5.89 26.26
CA TYR A 549 -12.04 5.67 26.43
C TYR A 549 -12.46 5.73 27.91
N ARG A 550 -11.74 5.02 28.79
CA ARG A 550 -12.01 5.05 30.24
C ARG A 550 -11.82 6.42 30.87
N LYS A 551 -10.81 7.20 30.44
CA LYS A 551 -10.61 8.57 30.92
C LYS A 551 -11.77 9.48 30.52
N VAL A 552 -12.19 9.41 29.25
CA VAL A 552 -13.34 10.17 28.72
C VAL A 552 -14.62 9.78 29.43
N LYS A 553 -14.86 8.48 29.63
CA LYS A 553 -16.03 7.97 30.35
C LYS A 553 -16.05 8.38 31.82
N ALA A 554 -14.90 8.41 32.48
CA ALA A 554 -14.80 8.78 33.89
C ALA A 554 -14.96 10.30 34.12
N HIS A 555 -14.48 11.10 33.16
CA HIS A 555 -14.41 12.56 33.27
C HIS A 555 -14.69 13.24 31.92
N PRO A 556 -15.92 13.14 31.37
CA PRO A 556 -16.25 13.74 30.08
C PRO A 556 -16.07 15.27 30.07
N GLU A 557 -16.17 15.92 31.23
CA GLU A 557 -15.91 17.35 31.41
C GLU A 557 -14.48 17.78 31.05
N ASN A 558 -13.50 16.86 31.12
CA ASN A 558 -12.13 17.14 30.71
C ASN A 558 -11.96 17.09 29.18
N TYR A 559 -12.97 16.62 28.45
CA TYR A 559 -13.01 16.48 27.00
C TYR A 559 -14.22 17.24 26.45
N PRO A 560 -14.28 18.58 26.60
CA PRO A 560 -15.46 19.37 26.26
C PRO A 560 -15.86 19.27 24.78
N ARG A 561 -14.90 19.01 23.89
CA ARG A 561 -15.15 18.75 22.46
C ARG A 561 -15.43 17.27 22.15
N GLY A 562 -15.35 16.41 23.16
CA GLY A 562 -15.26 14.96 22.99
C GLY A 562 -13.87 14.50 22.57
N MET A 563 -13.77 13.21 22.27
CA MET A 563 -12.54 12.55 21.87
C MET A 563 -12.78 11.71 20.61
N THR A 564 -12.00 11.95 19.56
CA THR A 564 -12.06 11.18 18.32
C THR A 564 -10.77 10.40 18.07
N VAL A 565 -10.89 9.12 17.76
CA VAL A 565 -9.77 8.27 17.35
C VAL A 565 -10.03 7.71 15.96
N ARG A 566 -9.16 7.99 14.99
CA ARG A 566 -9.24 7.46 13.63
C ARG A 566 -8.09 6.51 13.37
N ILE A 567 -8.41 5.29 12.94
CA ILE A 567 -7.44 4.25 12.63
C ILE A 567 -7.61 3.85 11.16
N LEU A 568 -6.64 4.25 10.34
CA LEU A 568 -6.55 3.90 8.94
C LEU A 568 -5.58 2.72 8.76
N LEU A 569 -6.04 1.67 8.09
CA LEU A 569 -5.20 0.54 7.71
C LEU A 569 -4.87 0.63 6.23
N GLY A 570 -3.65 0.27 5.86
CA GLY A 570 -3.19 0.39 4.49
C GLY A 570 -3.88 -0.53 3.49
N ASN A 571 -4.74 -1.44 3.95
CA ASN A 571 -5.38 -2.50 3.14
C ASN A 571 -4.35 -3.46 2.52
N TYR A 572 -3.27 -3.77 3.27
CA TYR A 572 -2.21 -4.66 2.82
C TYR A 572 -2.74 -6.09 2.57
N PRO A 573 -2.40 -6.72 1.44
CA PRO A 573 -2.90 -8.06 1.11
C PRO A 573 -2.27 -9.17 1.98
N GLU A 574 -3.09 -9.99 2.64
CA GLU A 574 -2.62 -11.21 3.30
C GLU A 574 -2.39 -12.30 2.25
N LEU A 575 -1.17 -12.32 1.67
CA LEU A 575 -0.84 -13.18 0.52
C LEU A 575 -0.87 -14.69 0.82
N ASP A 576 -0.77 -15.08 2.09
CA ASP A 576 -0.84 -16.47 2.53
C ASP A 576 -2.27 -17.03 2.48
N THR A 577 -3.28 -16.18 2.72
CA THR A 577 -4.69 -16.53 2.68
C THR A 577 -5.42 -16.01 1.44
N PHE A 578 -4.82 -15.07 0.70
CA PHE A 578 -5.45 -14.27 -0.34
C PHE A 578 -6.72 -13.55 0.15
N ILE A 579 -6.74 -13.19 1.43
CA ILE A 579 -7.81 -12.41 2.04
C ILE A 579 -7.34 -10.95 2.15
N TYR A 580 -8.26 -10.03 1.86
CA TYR A 580 -8.01 -8.58 1.83
C TYR A 580 -8.98 -7.88 2.78
N GLY A 581 -8.59 -6.73 3.31
CA GLY A 581 -9.45 -5.92 4.18
C GLY A 581 -9.72 -6.47 5.59
N ASN A 582 -9.50 -7.77 5.87
CA ASN A 582 -9.85 -8.37 7.16
C ASN A 582 -9.11 -7.79 8.39
N GLN A 583 -7.99 -7.09 8.18
CA GLN A 583 -7.22 -6.48 9.27
C GLN A 583 -8.05 -5.47 10.08
N ILE A 584 -9.05 -4.83 9.46
CA ILE A 584 -9.99 -3.92 10.14
C ILE A 584 -10.76 -4.61 11.27
N ILE A 585 -11.16 -5.87 11.04
CA ILE A 585 -11.90 -6.66 12.03
C ILE A 585 -10.98 -7.01 13.21
N ASN A 586 -9.68 -7.23 12.96
CA ASN A 586 -8.72 -7.47 14.03
C ASN A 586 -8.54 -6.23 14.92
N VAL A 587 -8.50 -5.03 14.35
CA VAL A 587 -8.45 -3.79 15.13
C VAL A 587 -9.68 -3.65 16.01
N ILE A 588 -10.88 -3.81 15.44
CA ILE A 588 -12.14 -3.67 16.19
C ILE A 588 -12.24 -4.75 17.27
N SER A 589 -11.83 -5.99 16.98
CA SER A 589 -11.77 -7.06 17.98
C SER A 589 -10.84 -6.69 19.13
N ASN A 590 -9.64 -6.19 18.85
CA ASN A 590 -8.69 -5.79 19.89
C ASN A 590 -9.22 -4.62 20.74
N LEU A 591 -9.85 -3.61 20.13
CA LEU A 591 -10.48 -2.50 20.86
C LEU A 591 -11.54 -3.02 21.83
N ARG A 592 -12.39 -3.93 21.37
CA ARG A 592 -13.41 -4.60 22.17
C ARG A 592 -12.80 -5.46 23.28
N ASP A 593 -11.78 -6.25 22.98
CA ASP A 593 -11.17 -7.16 23.96
C ASP A 593 -10.41 -6.37 25.06
N GLU A 594 -9.90 -5.17 24.74
CA GLU A 594 -9.28 -4.24 25.70
C GLU A 594 -10.28 -3.34 26.46
N GLY A 595 -11.58 -3.44 26.15
CA GLY A 595 -12.66 -2.82 26.93
C GLY A 595 -13.19 -1.48 26.40
N VAL A 596 -13.02 -1.17 25.12
CA VAL A 596 -13.86 -0.16 24.45
C VAL A 596 -15.26 -0.74 24.29
N GLU A 597 -16.29 -0.06 24.79
CA GLU A 597 -17.65 -0.61 24.82
C GLU A 597 -18.46 -0.34 23.53
N THR A 598 -18.16 0.75 22.83
CA THR A 598 -18.85 1.18 21.61
C THR A 598 -17.93 2.02 20.72
N MET A 599 -18.21 2.05 19.42
CA MET A 599 -17.52 2.94 18.48
C MET A 599 -17.97 4.39 18.60
N LEU A 600 -19.21 4.63 19.03
CA LEU A 600 -19.79 5.97 19.15
C LEU A 600 -20.59 6.04 20.43
N ASP A 601 -20.25 6.98 21.30
CA ASP A 601 -21.00 7.29 22.51
C ASP A 601 -21.25 8.81 22.60
N PRO A 602 -22.41 9.28 22.10
CA PRO A 602 -22.77 10.68 22.17
C PRO A 602 -23.02 11.17 23.60
N GLU A 603 -23.19 10.31 24.61
CA GLU A 603 -23.38 10.76 25.99
C GLU A 603 -22.09 11.29 26.61
N ILE A 604 -20.94 10.74 26.22
CA ILE A 604 -19.63 11.16 26.73
C ILE A 604 -18.76 11.84 25.67
N GLY A 605 -19.27 12.01 24.45
CA GLY A 605 -18.54 12.63 23.34
C GLY A 605 -17.43 11.74 22.78
N TRP A 606 -17.58 10.42 22.87
CA TRP A 606 -16.57 9.47 22.40
C TRP A 606 -16.85 9.00 20.97
N ARG A 607 -15.78 8.90 20.17
CA ARG A 607 -15.81 8.33 18.83
C ARG A 607 -14.52 7.61 18.49
N VAL A 608 -14.65 6.39 17.98
CA VAL A 608 -13.56 5.69 17.29
C VAL A 608 -14.03 5.24 15.91
N GLU A 609 -13.24 5.56 14.89
CA GLU A 609 -13.49 5.26 13.50
C GLU A 609 -12.35 4.40 12.97
N VAL A 610 -12.68 3.31 12.29
CA VAL A 610 -11.67 2.39 11.72
C VAL A 610 -11.98 2.21 10.24
N ALA A 611 -10.99 2.37 9.39
CA ALA A 611 -11.14 2.26 7.95
C ALA A 611 -9.96 1.51 7.31
N ASN A 612 -10.22 0.87 6.16
CA ASN A 612 -9.19 0.43 5.24
C ASN A 612 -9.03 1.47 4.13
N PHE A 613 -7.79 1.75 3.73
CA PHE A 613 -7.52 2.49 2.51
C PHE A 613 -8.27 1.87 1.32
N ALA A 614 -8.91 2.73 0.51
CA ALA A 614 -9.87 2.31 -0.51
C ALA A 614 -9.30 1.33 -1.54
N ASP A 615 -7.99 1.41 -1.81
CA ASP A 615 -7.31 0.52 -2.75
C ASP A 615 -6.50 -0.58 -2.05
N THR A 616 -6.47 -1.77 -2.64
CA THR A 616 -5.61 -2.90 -2.20
C THR A 616 -4.30 -2.97 -2.99
N TYR A 617 -4.25 -2.38 -4.19
CA TYR A 617 -3.03 -2.26 -4.99
C TYR A 617 -3.13 -1.09 -6.01
N PRO A 618 -2.43 0.03 -5.77
CA PRO A 618 -1.52 0.28 -4.66
C PRO A 618 -2.27 0.27 -3.32
N TYR A 619 -1.61 -0.23 -2.26
CA TYR A 619 -2.10 -0.12 -0.89
C TYR A 619 -1.35 1.04 -0.20
N SER A 620 -1.88 1.60 0.90
CA SER A 620 -1.15 2.64 1.63
C SER A 620 0.02 2.03 2.43
N HIS A 621 1.23 2.51 2.16
CA HIS A 621 2.44 2.12 2.89
C HIS A 621 2.76 3.10 4.04
N THR A 622 1.94 4.13 4.24
CA THR A 622 2.18 5.22 5.18
C THR A 622 1.90 4.79 6.62
N LYS A 623 2.80 5.16 7.55
CA LYS A 623 2.72 4.77 8.96
C LYS A 623 3.06 5.96 9.84
N PHE A 624 2.07 6.50 10.52
CA PHE A 624 2.28 7.54 11.50
C PHE A 624 1.14 7.60 12.51
N VAL A 625 1.38 8.31 13.61
CA VAL A 625 0.34 8.77 14.51
C VAL A 625 0.42 10.30 14.63
N VAL A 626 -0.73 10.98 14.66
CA VAL A 626 -0.90 12.39 15.02
C VAL A 626 -1.75 12.47 16.27
N VAL A 627 -1.36 13.30 17.22
CA VAL A 627 -2.13 13.58 18.45
C VAL A 627 -2.37 15.08 18.57
N ASP A 628 -3.66 15.43 18.66
CA ASP A 628 -4.20 16.77 18.86
C ASP A 628 -3.74 17.83 17.84
N GLY A 629 -3.27 17.42 16.66
CA GLY A 629 -2.64 18.33 15.69
C GLY A 629 -1.35 19.00 16.18
N LYS A 630 -0.80 18.54 17.30
CA LYS A 630 0.40 19.12 17.96
C LYS A 630 1.64 18.26 17.78
N THR A 631 1.48 16.94 17.85
CA THR A 631 2.58 15.98 17.88
C THR A 631 2.33 14.89 16.86
N ALA A 632 3.37 14.49 16.14
CA ALA A 632 3.32 13.35 15.25
C ALA A 632 4.52 12.43 15.43
N VAL A 633 4.31 11.15 15.12
CA VAL A 633 5.37 10.14 15.01
C VAL A 633 5.25 9.49 13.65
N SER A 634 6.28 9.60 12.81
CA SER A 634 6.37 8.85 11.55
C SER A 634 7.30 7.67 11.73
N VAL A 635 6.89 6.46 11.32
CA VAL A 635 7.63 5.22 11.61
C VAL A 635 7.81 4.34 10.37
N GLY A 636 8.86 3.51 10.34
CA GLY A 636 9.05 2.49 9.30
C GLY A 636 8.35 1.16 9.61
N PHE A 637 8.14 0.85 10.89
CA PHE A 637 7.63 -0.44 11.37
C PHE A 637 6.11 -0.59 11.33
N ASN A 638 5.65 -1.80 11.04
CA ASN A 638 4.23 -2.17 11.08
C ASN A 638 3.78 -2.61 12.46
N TYR A 639 2.46 -2.69 12.65
CA TYR A 639 1.86 -3.30 13.83
C TYR A 639 1.83 -4.82 13.68
N GLY A 640 3.01 -5.43 13.67
CA GLY A 640 3.23 -6.87 13.52
C GLY A 640 4.39 -7.38 14.37
N TYR A 641 4.40 -8.68 14.65
CA TYR A 641 5.31 -9.27 15.65
C TYR A 641 6.79 -9.16 15.28
N MET A 642 7.13 -9.03 13.99
CA MET A 642 8.53 -9.08 13.53
C MET A 642 9.44 -7.99 14.11
N HIS A 643 8.86 -6.85 14.48
CA HIS A 643 9.58 -5.72 15.07
C HIS A 643 9.82 -5.87 16.58
N LEU A 644 9.24 -6.89 17.22
CA LEU A 644 9.46 -7.19 18.63
C LEU A 644 10.79 -7.91 18.87
N PRO A 645 11.33 -7.83 20.10
CA PRO A 645 12.52 -8.58 20.51
C PRO A 645 12.37 -10.09 20.31
N LYS A 646 13.44 -10.81 19.93
CA LYS A 646 13.38 -12.29 19.76
C LYS A 646 12.96 -13.04 21.02
N ASP A 647 13.24 -12.49 22.19
CA ASP A 647 12.86 -13.04 23.50
C ASP A 647 11.51 -12.51 24.01
N HIS A 648 10.74 -11.80 23.17
CA HIS A 648 9.43 -11.27 23.53
C HIS A 648 8.47 -12.38 24.02
N PRO A 649 7.65 -12.15 25.07
CA PRO A 649 6.75 -13.17 25.63
C PRO A 649 5.80 -13.85 24.63
N SER A 650 5.44 -13.17 23.54
CA SER A 650 4.65 -13.76 22.44
C SER A 650 5.32 -14.97 21.76
N GLY A 651 6.65 -15.10 21.84
CA GLY A 651 7.44 -16.06 21.07
C GLY A 651 7.49 -15.81 19.55
N LYS A 652 7.08 -14.62 19.09
CA LYS A 652 6.96 -14.24 17.66
C LYS A 652 7.89 -13.10 17.22
N GLY A 653 8.67 -12.53 18.13
CA GLY A 653 9.61 -11.47 17.79
C GLY A 653 10.79 -11.93 16.94
N HIS A 654 11.33 -11.03 16.12
CA HIS A 654 12.40 -11.33 15.16
C HIS A 654 13.61 -10.39 15.24
N ASP A 655 13.63 -9.42 16.16
CA ASP A 655 14.63 -8.34 16.23
C ASP A 655 14.80 -7.58 14.91
N VAL A 656 13.72 -7.35 14.15
CA VAL A 656 13.82 -6.55 12.92
C VAL A 656 13.97 -5.08 13.31
N LEU A 657 15.20 -4.58 13.15
CA LEU A 657 15.52 -3.17 13.36
C LEU A 657 14.72 -2.29 12.40
N ASP A 658 14.03 -1.32 12.97
CA ASP A 658 13.34 -0.25 12.28
C ASP A 658 13.31 0.99 13.19
N MET A 659 12.96 2.14 12.61
CA MET A 659 13.00 3.42 13.31
C MET A 659 11.82 4.33 12.95
N GLY A 660 11.63 5.33 13.79
CA GLY A 660 10.72 6.44 13.54
C GLY A 660 11.23 7.72 14.17
N ILE A 661 10.50 8.79 13.93
CA ILE A 661 10.82 10.11 14.46
C ILE A 661 9.56 10.72 15.07
N GLN A 662 9.69 11.17 16.32
CA GLN A 662 8.66 11.96 16.99
C GLN A 662 9.01 13.44 16.90
N VAL A 663 8.03 14.22 16.45
CA VAL A 663 8.12 15.67 16.27
C VAL A 663 6.89 16.35 16.85
N ARG A 664 7.10 17.55 17.37
CA ARG A 664 6.03 18.44 17.82
C ARG A 664 6.16 19.76 17.06
N GLY A 665 5.06 20.29 16.53
CA GLY A 665 5.07 21.61 15.91
C GLY A 665 4.27 21.74 14.62
N PRO A 666 4.51 22.81 13.86
CA PRO A 666 3.73 23.17 12.67
C PRO A 666 3.66 22.08 11.59
N VAL A 667 4.72 21.28 11.41
CA VAL A 667 4.78 20.24 10.37
C VAL A 667 3.70 19.16 10.53
N VAL A 668 3.07 19.08 11.71
CA VAL A 668 1.96 18.16 11.96
C VAL A 668 0.74 18.49 11.10
N GLN A 669 0.52 19.76 10.72
CA GLN A 669 -0.57 20.14 9.81
C GLN A 669 -0.41 19.49 8.42
N ASP A 670 0.83 19.39 7.91
CA ASP A 670 1.11 18.67 6.66
C ASP A 670 0.84 17.15 6.81
N MET A 671 0.99 16.59 8.02
CA MET A 671 0.68 15.18 8.29
C MET A 671 -0.83 14.92 8.42
N ILE A 672 -1.61 15.87 8.93
CA ILE A 672 -3.08 15.81 8.89
C ILE A 672 -3.55 15.82 7.44
N ALA A 673 -3.02 16.73 6.60
CA ALA A 673 -3.37 16.77 5.18
C ALA A 673 -3.06 15.45 4.46
N ALA A 674 -1.91 14.83 4.77
CA ALA A 674 -1.57 13.51 4.25
C ALA A 674 -2.51 12.40 4.77
N PHE A 675 -3.03 12.52 6.01
CA PHE A 675 -4.03 11.59 6.53
C PHE A 675 -5.35 11.74 5.77
N ASP A 676 -5.81 12.97 5.55
CA ASP A 676 -7.07 13.26 4.87
C ASP A 676 -7.09 12.76 3.43
N ASP A 677 -5.97 12.89 2.69
CA ASP A 677 -5.81 12.32 1.35
C ASP A 677 -6.06 10.81 1.32
N MET A 678 -5.67 10.11 2.38
CA MET A 678 -5.83 8.66 2.48
C MET A 678 -7.14 8.24 3.14
N TRP A 679 -7.74 9.11 3.96
CA TRP A 679 -8.95 8.86 4.71
C TRP A 679 -10.20 9.13 3.87
N ASP A 680 -10.21 10.20 3.08
CA ASP A 680 -11.37 10.54 2.26
C ASP A 680 -11.65 9.46 1.21
N GLY A 681 -12.86 8.88 1.27
CA GLY A 681 -13.24 7.76 0.42
C GLY A 681 -12.76 6.38 0.89
N ALA A 682 -12.06 6.28 2.03
CA ALA A 682 -11.64 4.99 2.60
C ALA A 682 -12.84 4.13 3.03
N ASP A 683 -12.65 2.81 3.04
CA ASP A 683 -13.67 1.83 3.42
C ASP A 683 -13.77 1.74 4.96
N GLN A 684 -14.64 2.56 5.54
CA GLN A 684 -14.89 2.61 6.98
C GLN A 684 -15.87 1.50 7.39
N ILE A 685 -15.65 0.93 8.57
CA ILE A 685 -16.63 0.05 9.22
C ILE A 685 -17.16 0.72 10.49
N GLN A 686 -18.48 0.70 10.66
CA GLN A 686 -19.14 1.09 11.91
C GLN A 686 -19.96 -0.08 12.42
N CYS A 687 -19.73 -0.48 13.67
CA CYS A 687 -20.51 -1.51 14.36
C CYS A 687 -21.43 -0.87 15.39
N ASP A 688 -22.72 -1.20 15.33
CA ASP A 688 -23.73 -0.62 16.22
C ASP A 688 -23.66 -1.19 17.65
N ASP A 689 -23.13 -2.40 17.82
CA ASP A 689 -23.05 -3.08 19.12
C ASP A 689 -21.87 -4.08 19.17
N PHE A 690 -20.93 -3.84 20.08
CA PHE A 690 -19.77 -4.70 20.32
C PHE A 690 -20.11 -5.95 21.15
N TYR A 691 -21.21 -5.96 21.91
CA TYR A 691 -21.57 -7.04 22.82
C TYR A 691 -23.06 -7.41 22.73
N PRO A 692 -23.55 -7.89 21.56
CA PRO A 692 -24.96 -8.22 21.39
C PRO A 692 -25.43 -9.37 22.28
N ASP A 693 -26.52 -9.16 23.01
CA ASP A 693 -27.14 -10.14 23.93
C ASP A 693 -27.59 -11.46 23.27
N THR A 694 -27.73 -11.48 21.95
CA THR A 694 -28.49 -12.52 21.21
C THR A 694 -27.67 -13.74 20.76
N LYS A 695 -26.47 -13.98 21.32
CA LYS A 695 -25.45 -14.93 20.78
C LYS A 695 -25.06 -14.63 19.32
N ARG A 696 -25.44 -13.46 18.80
CA ARG A 696 -25.07 -13.00 17.46
C ARG A 696 -23.58 -12.67 17.46
N ASP A 697 -22.91 -12.94 16.35
CA ASP A 697 -21.55 -12.44 16.13
C ASP A 697 -21.59 -10.90 16.02
N TRP A 698 -20.75 -10.20 16.78
CA TRP A 698 -20.73 -8.73 16.78
C TRP A 698 -20.43 -8.17 15.39
N THR A 699 -19.70 -8.90 14.55
CA THR A 699 -19.43 -8.48 13.16
C THR A 699 -20.71 -8.31 12.32
N GLN A 700 -21.80 -8.97 12.71
CA GLN A 700 -23.11 -8.83 12.05
C GLN A 700 -23.86 -7.54 12.44
N THR A 701 -23.34 -6.77 13.39
CA THR A 701 -23.85 -5.42 13.74
C THR A 701 -23.11 -4.33 12.97
N CYS A 702 -22.13 -4.71 12.16
CA CYS A 702 -21.29 -3.80 11.40
C CYS A 702 -21.89 -3.48 10.02
N ARG A 703 -21.67 -2.24 9.58
CA ARG A 703 -21.98 -1.73 8.25
C ARG A 703 -20.77 -1.01 7.66
N ASP A 704 -20.65 -1.10 6.34
CA ASP A 704 -19.66 -0.36 5.57
C ASP A 704 -20.15 1.08 5.35
N LEU A 705 -19.23 2.03 5.49
CA LEU A 705 -19.40 3.45 5.24
C LEU A 705 -18.24 3.95 4.39
N SER A 706 -18.43 5.08 3.72
CA SER A 706 -17.31 5.81 3.14
C SER A 706 -16.82 6.82 4.17
N ALA A 707 -15.53 6.75 4.49
CA ALA A 707 -14.88 7.72 5.36
C ALA A 707 -14.89 9.11 4.71
N MET A 708 -15.10 10.13 5.54
CA MET A 708 -14.99 11.54 5.18
C MET A 708 -14.03 12.22 6.15
N ALA A 709 -13.12 13.03 5.62
CA ALA A 709 -12.22 13.83 6.44
C ALA A 709 -13.02 14.87 7.25
N GLY A 710 -12.60 15.12 8.48
CA GLY A 710 -13.26 16.06 9.38
C GLY A 710 -12.56 16.16 10.72
N HIS A 711 -12.32 17.39 11.16
CA HIS A 711 -11.53 17.67 12.36
C HIS A 711 -12.25 18.62 13.29
N VAL A 712 -11.89 18.58 14.57
CA VAL A 712 -12.32 19.62 15.49
C VAL A 712 -11.47 20.89 15.29
N PRO A 713 -12.01 22.09 15.54
CA PRO A 713 -11.30 23.34 15.25
C PRO A 713 -9.97 23.48 15.97
N GLU A 714 -9.81 22.83 17.13
CA GLU A 714 -8.59 22.88 17.94
C GLU A 714 -7.38 22.26 17.23
N VAL A 715 -7.55 21.14 16.50
CA VAL A 715 -6.42 20.44 15.88
C VAL A 715 -6.00 21.07 14.54
N LEU A 716 -6.80 22.00 14.02
CA LEU A 716 -6.53 22.79 12.81
C LEU A 716 -5.71 24.05 13.09
N ARG A 717 -5.28 24.26 14.34
CA ARG A 717 -4.44 25.39 14.74
C ARG A 717 -2.97 24.99 14.66
N THR A 718 -2.14 25.82 14.03
CA THR A 718 -0.69 25.58 13.95
C THR A 718 -0.05 25.67 15.33
N TYR A 719 0.46 24.55 15.86
CA TYR A 719 1.10 24.53 17.18
C TYR A 719 2.57 24.93 17.10
N ILE A 720 2.98 25.97 17.85
CA ILE A 720 4.37 26.39 17.99
C ILE A 720 4.89 25.98 19.39
N PRO A 721 5.77 24.97 19.49
CA PRO A 721 6.37 24.57 20.76
C PRO A 721 7.21 25.69 21.38
N PRO A 722 7.22 25.86 22.71
CA PRO A 722 8.07 26.87 23.36
C PRO A 722 9.57 26.72 23.08
N GLU A 723 10.04 25.48 22.88
CA GLU A 723 11.45 25.14 22.61
C GLU A 723 11.70 24.83 21.13
N ALA A 724 10.86 25.36 20.24
CA ALA A 724 10.96 25.17 18.80
C ALA A 724 12.29 25.69 18.22
N ASN A 725 13.13 24.78 17.71
CA ASN A 725 14.46 25.10 17.20
C ASN A 725 14.87 24.27 15.97
N SER A 726 13.96 23.45 15.46
CA SER A 726 14.23 22.47 14.41
C SER A 726 13.44 22.76 13.14
N ARG A 727 13.95 22.26 12.01
CA ARG A 727 13.27 22.27 10.71
C ARG A 727 12.91 20.85 10.31
N PHE A 728 11.67 20.65 9.86
CA PHE A 728 11.14 19.35 9.47
C PHE A 728 10.30 19.49 8.22
N PHE A 729 10.41 18.53 7.30
CA PHE A 729 9.56 18.49 6.11
C PHE A 729 8.74 17.21 6.16
N SER A 730 7.41 17.33 6.15
CA SER A 730 6.52 16.19 5.94
C SER A 730 6.47 15.91 4.44
N LEU A 731 7.16 14.86 4.01
CA LEU A 731 7.24 14.47 2.61
C LEU A 731 6.24 13.35 2.34
N TYR A 732 5.22 13.66 1.55
CA TYR A 732 4.16 12.70 1.23
C TYR A 732 4.27 12.20 -0.22
N ARG A 733 3.77 10.98 -0.44
CA ARG A 733 3.72 10.34 -1.75
C ARG A 733 2.36 9.66 -1.99
N SER A 734 1.65 10.10 -3.03
CA SER A 734 0.50 9.42 -3.62
C SER A 734 0.70 9.23 -5.13
N GLU A 735 -0.35 8.85 -5.87
CA GLU A 735 -0.29 8.79 -7.34
C GLU A 735 -0.13 10.21 -7.95
N LYS A 736 -0.71 11.23 -7.32
CA LYS A 736 -0.65 12.62 -7.78
C LYS A 736 0.48 13.41 -7.11
N TYR A 737 0.73 13.17 -5.83
CA TYR A 737 1.73 13.88 -5.06
C TYR A 737 3.04 13.11 -5.05
N LEU A 738 4.06 13.60 -5.75
CA LEU A 738 5.40 12.99 -5.80
C LEU A 738 6.42 13.85 -5.05
N GLU A 739 5.97 14.53 -3.99
CA GLU A 739 6.78 15.49 -3.25
C GLU A 739 7.99 14.80 -2.63
N GLY A 740 7.79 13.67 -1.95
CA GLY A 740 8.89 12.91 -1.36
C GLY A 740 9.92 12.44 -2.39
N ASP A 741 9.47 11.93 -3.54
CA ASP A 741 10.36 11.46 -4.61
C ASP A 741 11.20 12.63 -5.16
N THR A 742 10.56 13.77 -5.41
CA THR A 742 11.19 14.98 -5.98
C THR A 742 12.17 15.62 -4.99
N PHE A 743 11.72 15.82 -3.74
CA PHE A 743 12.53 16.45 -2.70
C PHE A 743 13.76 15.61 -2.39
N ILE A 744 13.59 14.31 -2.13
CA ILE A 744 14.70 13.40 -1.78
C ILE A 744 15.70 13.31 -2.94
N ALA A 745 15.24 13.15 -4.19
CA ALA A 745 16.14 13.08 -5.34
C ALA A 745 16.97 14.36 -5.50
N ALA A 746 16.34 15.54 -5.35
CA ALA A 746 17.03 16.82 -5.42
C ALA A 746 18.04 17.00 -4.28
N THR A 747 17.67 16.64 -3.05
CA THR A 747 18.57 16.68 -1.90
C THR A 747 19.79 15.76 -2.10
N LEU A 748 19.58 14.53 -2.55
CA LEU A 748 20.66 13.57 -2.84
C LEU A 748 21.58 14.08 -3.96
N GLY A 749 21.01 14.65 -5.02
CA GLY A 749 21.78 15.21 -6.14
C GLY A 749 22.61 16.44 -5.78
N ASN A 750 22.31 17.11 -4.67
CA ASN A 750 23.03 18.28 -4.18
C ASN A 750 23.97 17.99 -3.01
N ALA A 751 24.00 16.75 -2.49
CA ALA A 751 24.93 16.35 -1.44
C ALA A 751 26.39 16.50 -1.90
N GLN A 752 27.22 17.15 -1.07
CA GLN A 752 28.62 17.49 -1.42
C GLN A 752 29.68 16.59 -0.77
N GLU A 753 29.35 15.95 0.35
CA GLU A 753 30.34 15.24 1.19
C GLU A 753 30.04 13.74 1.32
N SER A 754 28.94 13.39 1.99
CA SER A 754 28.52 12.00 2.19
C SER A 754 27.00 11.86 2.13
N ILE A 755 26.54 10.63 1.88
CA ILE A 755 25.14 10.21 1.96
C ILE A 755 25.11 8.94 2.81
N ASP A 756 24.55 9.05 4.01
CA ASP A 756 24.27 7.91 4.87
C ASP A 756 22.80 7.51 4.68
N MET A 757 22.58 6.30 4.15
CA MET A 757 21.24 5.82 3.83
C MET A 757 20.97 4.46 4.46
N ILE A 758 19.90 4.40 5.25
CA ILE A 758 19.32 3.17 5.79
C ILE A 758 17.96 3.02 5.11
N HIS A 759 17.82 1.99 4.28
CA HIS A 759 16.58 1.74 3.55
C HIS A 759 16.32 0.25 3.41
N VAL A 760 15.05 -0.15 3.50
CA VAL A 760 14.65 -1.56 3.44
C VAL A 760 14.89 -2.19 2.05
N ASN A 761 14.91 -1.37 0.99
CA ASN A 761 15.07 -1.85 -0.38
C ASN A 761 15.81 -0.83 -1.27
N PHE A 762 16.89 -1.26 -1.91
CA PHE A 762 17.53 -0.51 -2.99
C PHE A 762 17.18 -1.20 -4.31
N SER A 763 16.12 -0.75 -4.97
CA SER A 763 15.72 -1.28 -6.29
C SER A 763 16.19 -0.36 -7.41
N LEU A 764 16.74 -0.96 -8.47
CA LEU A 764 16.87 -0.28 -9.76
C LEU A 764 15.48 -0.09 -10.37
N GLU A 765 15.35 0.85 -11.30
CA GLU A 765 14.14 0.97 -12.11
C GLU A 765 13.74 -0.39 -12.69
N MET A 766 12.44 -0.68 -12.72
CA MET A 766 11.94 -2.00 -13.11
C MET A 766 12.42 -2.40 -14.52
N TYR A 767 12.62 -1.42 -15.43
CA TYR A 767 13.20 -1.67 -16.73
C TYR A 767 14.66 -2.14 -16.64
N CYS A 768 15.48 -1.57 -15.75
CA CYS A 768 16.84 -2.03 -15.49
C CYS A 768 16.85 -3.48 -14.95
N MET A 769 15.89 -3.84 -14.08
CA MET A 769 15.75 -5.22 -13.61
C MET A 769 15.30 -6.17 -14.74
N LEU A 770 14.38 -5.74 -15.59
CA LEU A 770 13.90 -6.52 -16.73
C LEU A 770 15.01 -6.72 -17.78
N ASP A 771 15.80 -5.69 -18.09
CA ASP A 771 16.95 -5.77 -18.98
C ASP A 771 18.07 -6.64 -18.37
N LEU A 772 18.20 -6.71 -17.04
CA LEU A 772 19.14 -7.61 -16.38
C LEU A 772 18.74 -9.09 -16.51
N VAL A 773 17.43 -9.37 -16.53
CA VAL A 773 16.87 -10.74 -16.58
C VAL A 773 16.62 -11.20 -18.02
N LEU A 774 16.32 -10.27 -18.92
CA LEU A 774 16.03 -10.49 -20.34
C LEU A 774 16.80 -9.49 -21.23
N PRO A 775 18.15 -9.52 -21.24
CA PRO A 775 18.98 -8.59 -22.00
C PRO A 775 18.79 -8.66 -23.52
#